data_AF-A0A1Q3Y6P6-F1
#
_entry.id   AF-A0A1Q3Y6P6-F1
#
_cell.length_a   1.000
_cell.length_b   1.000
_cell.length_c   1.000
_cell.angle_alpha   90.00
_cell.angle_beta   90.00
_cell.angle_gamma   90.00
#
_symmetry.space_group_name_H-M   'P 1'
#
loop_
_entity.id
_entity.type
_entity.pdbx_description
1 polymer ?
#
loop_
_entity_poly.entity_id
_entity_poly.type
_entity_poly.pdbx_seq_one_letter_code
_entity_poly.pdbx_strand_id
1 'polypeptide(L)'
;MTASYQVHGDVAVITLNNPPVNGLGLATRQALAAGLDKAQQDAAVKAIVITGAGKAFSGGADITEFGTEKAFAEPNLHTVISLVEQCAKPVVAAIHSVCMGGGLELSLACHYRVVAPGCNVALPEVKLGLLPGAGGTQRLPRVIGVEAALNMIVSGEPVKSEFIAGVPGQKLFDKLTASAESLMDEALAFARGIADARPLPLVRNLPCKHPQGDAYFQFARNMVRGMAKNFPAPAKCVDAVEAATKKKFADGLLAERELFTQLMWSAESRALRHLFFAERAASKIPDVSSDTPLREVKKVAVIGAGTMGGGIAMNFLNAGIPVTMLEMKPEAIERGVGVMRKNYEAQVKKGKLKQDKYEQRMALLTTTLSYDDLKDADLVIEAVFEDIGVKEQVFRQLDAVVKPGAILASNTSTLDVNRIAAFTKRPQDVVGMHFFSPANVMKLLEVVRGEKTAKDVLATVMAVAKKIRKTAVVAGVCDGFIGNRMIEQYVRQAGFLIDEGCTPAQVDKAIEKFGFAMGPFRMSDLAGNDIGWAIRKRRAVEHPGMKYSKTADLLCEQGRFGQKVGKGWYDYVPGKRDAIPNAGVVAMIEDYRKSQGITPRKVTDDEIVQRLVFSLVNEAAHILEEGIANKASDIDVVYIFGYGFPVFRGGPLNYANEFGLFNVVATMKRFAQNPLDDAAFWQPAPLLARLVAQGKRFA
;
A
#
# COMPACT_ATOMS: atom_id res chain seq x y z
N MET A 1 -14.23 25.01 -16.20
CA MET A 1 -12.85 25.24 -16.67
C MET A 1 -11.89 24.70 -15.62
N THR A 2 -10.84 23.99 -16.03
CA THR A 2 -9.87 23.34 -15.12
C THR A 2 -8.69 24.24 -14.74
N ALA A 3 -8.62 25.45 -15.29
CA ALA A 3 -7.86 26.57 -14.76
C ALA A 3 -8.65 27.87 -14.99
N SER A 4 -8.62 28.80 -14.04
CA SER A 4 -9.25 30.13 -14.17
C SER A 4 -8.21 31.23 -14.37
N TYR A 5 -8.61 32.31 -15.03
CA TYR A 5 -7.78 33.47 -15.32
C TYR A 5 -8.42 34.73 -14.72
N GLN A 6 -7.67 35.48 -13.91
CA GLN A 6 -8.13 36.75 -13.32
C GLN A 6 -6.99 37.78 -13.31
N VAL A 7 -7.29 39.05 -13.54
CA VAL A 7 -6.30 40.14 -13.46
C VAL A 7 -6.50 40.91 -12.16
N HIS A 8 -5.41 41.14 -11.42
CA HIS A 8 -5.36 41.90 -10.18
C HIS A 8 -4.47 43.14 -10.37
N GLY A 9 -5.05 44.19 -10.96
CA GLY A 9 -4.30 45.37 -11.39
C GLY A 9 -3.44 45.04 -12.61
N ASP A 10 -2.13 44.94 -12.42
CA ASP A 10 -1.11 44.66 -13.43
C ASP A 10 -0.59 43.22 -13.39
N VAL A 11 -1.14 42.35 -12.53
CA VAL A 11 -0.73 40.95 -12.39
C VAL A 11 -1.85 40.02 -12.84
N ALA A 12 -1.56 39.13 -13.80
CA ALA A 12 -2.48 38.05 -14.17
C ALA A 12 -2.29 36.85 -13.24
N VAL A 13 -3.38 36.30 -12.71
CA VAL A 13 -3.41 35.11 -11.86
C VAL A 13 -4.07 33.97 -12.63
N ILE A 14 -3.34 32.88 -12.82
CA ILE A 14 -3.81 31.62 -13.39
C ILE A 14 -3.95 30.61 -12.25
N THR A 15 -5.17 30.20 -11.93
CA THR A 15 -5.44 29.28 -10.83
C THR A 15 -5.85 27.91 -11.38
N LEU A 16 -5.02 26.89 -11.16
CA LEU A 16 -5.34 25.50 -11.48
C LEU A 16 -6.53 25.06 -10.62
N ASN A 17 -7.57 24.49 -11.23
CA ASN A 17 -8.80 24.11 -10.56
C ASN A 17 -9.35 22.79 -11.12
N ASN A 18 -8.65 21.69 -10.80
CA ASN A 18 -9.02 20.34 -11.17
C ASN A 18 -9.01 19.43 -9.93
N PRO A 19 -10.07 19.44 -9.10
CA PRO A 19 -10.15 18.65 -7.88
C PRO A 19 -9.88 17.15 -8.11
N PRO A 20 -9.32 16.42 -7.12
CA PRO A 20 -9.07 16.88 -5.75
C PRO A 20 -7.70 17.55 -5.55
N VAL A 21 -6.77 17.40 -6.50
CA VAL A 21 -5.35 17.80 -6.32
C VAL A 21 -4.79 18.60 -7.50
N ASN A 22 -5.63 19.20 -8.33
CA ASN A 22 -5.23 19.99 -9.50
C ASN A 22 -4.32 19.20 -10.45
N GLY A 23 -4.77 18.00 -10.84
CA GLY A 23 -4.05 17.13 -11.76
C GLY A 23 -3.85 17.80 -13.12
N LEU A 24 -2.63 17.68 -13.67
CA LEU A 24 -2.21 18.26 -14.95
C LEU A 24 -2.66 17.40 -16.14
N GLY A 25 -3.96 17.06 -16.16
CA GLY A 25 -4.61 16.42 -17.30
C GLY A 25 -4.72 17.36 -18.50
N LEU A 26 -5.10 16.83 -19.67
CA LEU A 26 -5.07 17.57 -20.94
C LEU A 26 -5.83 18.89 -20.86
N ALA A 27 -7.04 18.88 -20.31
CA ALA A 27 -7.85 20.09 -20.17
C ALA A 27 -7.15 21.17 -19.31
N THR A 28 -6.51 20.78 -18.20
CA THR A 28 -5.74 21.69 -17.35
C THR A 28 -4.54 22.27 -18.09
N ARG A 29 -3.82 21.44 -18.86
CA ARG A 29 -2.67 21.88 -19.66
C ARG A 29 -3.08 22.87 -20.76
N GLN A 30 -4.19 22.60 -21.46
CA GLN A 30 -4.78 23.49 -22.46
C GLN A 30 -5.20 24.84 -21.84
N ALA A 31 -5.91 24.80 -20.71
CA ALA A 31 -6.36 26.01 -20.03
C ALA A 31 -5.18 26.85 -19.51
N LEU A 32 -4.12 26.21 -19.00
CA LEU A 32 -2.90 26.88 -18.57
C LEU A 32 -2.17 27.54 -19.76
N ALA A 33 -2.00 26.83 -20.87
CA ALA A 33 -1.38 27.39 -22.07
C ALA A 33 -2.16 28.60 -22.62
N ALA A 34 -3.50 28.51 -22.68
CA ALA A 34 -4.36 29.62 -23.09
C ALA A 34 -4.27 30.81 -22.13
N GLY A 35 -4.19 30.57 -20.82
CA GLY A 35 -4.01 31.61 -19.81
C GLY A 35 -2.66 32.34 -19.94
N LEU A 36 -1.59 31.60 -20.22
CA LEU A 36 -0.25 32.16 -20.46
C LEU A 36 -0.24 33.03 -21.73
N ASP A 37 -0.82 32.53 -22.83
CA ASP A 37 -0.93 33.28 -24.08
C ASP A 37 -1.72 34.58 -23.90
N LYS A 38 -2.89 34.50 -23.25
CA LYS A 38 -3.70 35.66 -22.90
C LYS A 38 -2.94 36.70 -22.07
N ALA A 39 -2.24 36.24 -21.02
CA ALA A 39 -1.43 37.13 -20.19
C ALA A 39 -0.28 37.78 -20.96
N GLN A 40 0.33 37.09 -21.93
CA GLN A 40 1.41 37.66 -22.74
C GLN A 40 0.91 38.74 -23.68
N GLN A 41 -0.24 38.53 -24.33
CA GLN A 41 -0.83 39.47 -25.28
C GLN A 41 -1.40 40.73 -24.62
N ASP A 42 -1.82 40.65 -23.35
CA ASP A 42 -2.39 41.78 -22.63
C ASP A 42 -1.31 42.78 -22.15
N ALA A 43 -1.20 43.94 -22.79
CA ALA A 43 -0.19 44.96 -22.45
C ALA A 43 -0.34 45.56 -21.03
N ALA A 44 -1.52 45.47 -20.41
CA ALA A 44 -1.75 45.93 -19.04
C ALA A 44 -1.12 44.97 -18.01
N VAL A 45 -1.00 43.68 -18.34
CA VAL A 45 -0.34 42.69 -17.50
C VAL A 45 1.18 42.84 -17.59
N LYS A 46 1.84 42.98 -16.45
CA LYS A 46 3.29 43.11 -16.30
C LYS A 46 3.95 41.86 -15.70
N ALA A 47 3.22 41.07 -14.90
CA ALA A 47 3.69 39.81 -14.35
C ALA A 47 2.54 38.77 -14.26
N ILE A 48 2.91 37.49 -14.10
CA ILE A 48 1.99 36.36 -14.03
C ILE A 48 2.21 35.60 -12.72
N VAL A 49 1.14 35.24 -12.03
CA VAL A 49 1.14 34.29 -10.91
C VAL A 49 0.42 33.03 -11.33
N ILE A 50 1.03 31.87 -11.15
CA ILE A 50 0.38 30.56 -11.27
C ILE A 50 0.17 30.01 -9.87
N THR A 51 -1.04 29.58 -9.54
CA THR A 51 -1.41 28.99 -8.24
C THR A 51 -2.41 27.85 -8.41
N GLY A 52 -2.80 27.19 -7.32
CA GLY A 52 -3.84 26.15 -7.32
C GLY A 52 -5.04 26.54 -6.45
N ALA A 53 -6.21 25.99 -6.77
CA ALA A 53 -7.40 26.08 -5.94
C ALA A 53 -7.45 24.94 -4.91
N GLY A 54 -8.16 25.16 -3.80
CA GLY A 54 -8.46 24.11 -2.84
C GLY A 54 -7.23 23.63 -2.05
N LYS A 55 -6.89 22.34 -2.15
CA LYS A 55 -5.93 21.67 -1.25
C LYS A 55 -4.58 21.33 -1.89
N ALA A 56 -4.26 21.89 -3.05
CA ALA A 56 -2.99 21.67 -3.74
C ALA A 56 -2.64 22.84 -4.65
N PHE A 57 -1.35 23.15 -4.78
CA PHE A 57 -0.86 23.80 -5.99
C PHE A 57 -1.10 22.87 -7.17
N SER A 58 -0.45 21.70 -7.15
CA SER A 58 -0.74 20.56 -8.03
C SER A 58 -0.11 19.29 -7.48
N GLY A 59 -0.85 18.18 -7.56
CA GLY A 59 -0.39 16.83 -7.25
C GLY A 59 0.42 16.18 -8.38
N GLY A 60 0.60 16.86 -9.52
CA GLY A 60 1.35 16.36 -10.67
C GLY A 60 0.48 15.97 -11.85
N ALA A 61 1.00 15.07 -12.68
CA ALA A 61 0.30 14.58 -13.85
C ALA A 61 -1.02 13.88 -13.46
N ASP A 62 -2.03 13.97 -14.33
CA ASP A 62 -3.24 13.20 -14.14
C ASP A 62 -2.99 11.74 -14.50
N ILE A 63 -2.76 10.95 -13.45
CA ILE A 63 -2.53 9.52 -13.53
C ILE A 63 -3.66 8.76 -14.23
N THR A 64 -4.91 9.28 -14.24
CA THR A 64 -6.04 8.62 -14.91
C THR A 64 -5.91 8.68 -16.43
N GLU A 65 -5.11 9.62 -16.95
CA GLU A 65 -4.79 9.71 -18.37
C GLU A 65 -3.64 8.76 -18.77
N PHE A 66 -2.90 8.17 -17.82
CA PHE A 66 -1.71 7.37 -18.14
C PHE A 66 -2.07 6.15 -18.99
N GLY A 67 -1.34 5.97 -20.10
CA GLY A 67 -1.61 4.88 -21.05
C GLY A 67 -2.77 5.16 -22.01
N THR A 68 -3.38 6.35 -21.96
CA THR A 68 -4.40 6.82 -22.92
C THR A 68 -3.81 7.84 -23.89
N GLU A 69 -4.51 8.11 -24.99
CA GLU A 69 -4.12 9.17 -25.96
C GLU A 69 -4.01 10.55 -25.31
N LYS A 70 -4.82 10.85 -24.28
CA LYS A 70 -4.83 12.15 -23.60
C LYS A 70 -3.51 12.46 -22.87
N ALA A 71 -2.80 11.44 -22.38
CA ALA A 71 -1.49 11.65 -21.75
C ALA A 71 -0.42 12.12 -22.74
N PHE A 72 -0.59 11.83 -24.03
CA PHE A 72 0.35 12.21 -25.09
C PHE A 72 -0.10 13.44 -25.89
N ALA A 73 -1.35 13.87 -25.74
CA ALA A 73 -1.92 14.99 -26.47
C ALA A 73 -1.31 16.34 -26.08
N GLU A 74 -1.17 17.22 -27.08
CA GLU A 74 -0.68 18.59 -26.94
C GLU A 74 -1.75 19.56 -26.39
N PRO A 75 -1.36 20.60 -25.62
CA PRO A 75 -0.02 20.82 -25.09
C PRO A 75 0.33 19.79 -24.01
N ASN A 76 1.44 19.08 -24.20
CA ASN A 76 1.96 18.17 -23.18
C ASN A 76 2.72 18.99 -22.11
N LEU A 77 3.13 18.38 -20.99
CA LEU A 77 3.75 19.12 -19.89
C LEU A 77 5.08 19.81 -20.29
N HIS A 78 5.87 19.22 -21.19
CA HIS A 78 7.09 19.84 -21.71
C HIS A 78 6.78 21.11 -22.52
N THR A 79 5.72 21.07 -23.31
CA THR A 79 5.23 22.22 -24.09
C THR A 79 4.82 23.34 -23.15
N VAL A 80 4.02 23.03 -22.12
CA VAL A 80 3.61 24.00 -21.09
C VAL A 80 4.82 24.59 -20.37
N ILE A 81 5.77 23.75 -19.93
CA ILE A 81 7.01 24.19 -19.28
C ILE A 81 7.82 25.11 -20.19
N SER A 82 7.91 24.80 -21.48
CA SER A 82 8.62 25.63 -22.46
C SER A 82 7.92 26.97 -22.68
N LEU A 83 6.58 26.99 -22.71
CA LEU A 83 5.81 28.23 -22.76
C LEU A 83 6.08 29.13 -21.55
N VAL A 84 6.15 28.55 -20.35
CA VAL A 84 6.49 29.30 -19.12
C VAL A 84 7.90 29.88 -19.19
N GLU A 85 8.90 29.08 -19.57
CA GLU A 85 10.30 29.54 -19.67
C GLU A 85 10.51 30.61 -20.76
N GLN A 86 9.64 30.64 -21.79
CA GLN A 86 9.71 31.60 -22.90
C GLN A 86 8.85 32.85 -22.66
N CYS A 87 8.12 32.93 -21.55
CA CYS A 87 7.31 34.10 -21.25
C CYS A 87 8.19 35.35 -21.15
N ALA A 88 7.86 36.39 -21.92
CA ALA A 88 8.57 37.67 -21.85
C ALA A 88 8.28 38.45 -20.55
N LYS A 89 7.26 38.04 -19.80
CA LYS A 89 6.84 38.58 -18.51
C LYS A 89 7.25 37.62 -17.39
N PRO A 90 7.63 38.11 -16.21
CA PRO A 90 7.96 37.23 -15.10
C PRO A 90 6.77 36.35 -14.71
N VAL A 91 7.08 35.13 -14.30
CA VAL A 91 6.08 34.12 -13.89
C VAL A 91 6.46 33.64 -12.49
N VAL A 92 5.54 33.79 -11.54
CA VAL A 92 5.71 33.40 -10.13
C VAL A 92 4.81 32.21 -9.84
N ALA A 93 5.38 31.09 -9.38
CA ALA A 93 4.58 30.01 -8.79
C ALA A 93 4.25 30.35 -7.33
N ALA A 94 2.97 30.49 -6.99
CA ALA A 94 2.50 30.63 -5.61
C ALA A 94 2.06 29.26 -5.09
N ILE A 95 2.87 28.65 -4.23
CA ILE A 95 2.81 27.22 -3.91
C ILE A 95 2.24 27.01 -2.50
N HIS A 96 1.21 26.17 -2.37
CA HIS A 96 0.66 25.76 -1.07
C HIS A 96 0.28 24.28 -1.04
N SER A 97 0.16 23.75 0.18
CA SER A 97 -0.40 22.44 0.54
C SER A 97 0.31 21.22 -0.08
N VAL A 98 0.26 21.06 -1.40
CA VAL A 98 0.87 19.95 -2.17
C VAL A 98 1.44 20.51 -3.47
N CYS A 99 2.73 20.26 -3.71
CA CYS A 99 3.43 20.54 -4.96
C CYS A 99 4.29 19.32 -5.31
N MET A 100 3.76 18.42 -6.13
CA MET A 100 4.38 17.12 -6.38
C MET A 100 4.48 16.78 -7.85
N GLY A 101 5.49 15.99 -8.20
CA GLY A 101 5.74 15.47 -9.54
C GLY A 101 5.71 16.57 -10.60
N GLY A 102 4.89 16.37 -11.64
CA GLY A 102 4.65 17.38 -12.68
C GLY A 102 4.28 18.80 -12.18
N GLY A 103 3.69 18.94 -10.99
CA GLY A 103 3.41 20.23 -10.37
C GLY A 103 4.68 20.94 -9.92
N LEU A 104 5.61 20.19 -9.30
CA LEU A 104 6.93 20.69 -8.96
C LEU A 104 7.74 20.99 -10.23
N GLU A 105 7.67 20.13 -11.26
CA GLU A 105 8.31 20.35 -12.56
C GLU A 105 7.80 21.62 -13.25
N LEU A 106 6.49 21.89 -13.21
CA LEU A 106 5.90 23.13 -13.68
C LEU A 106 6.46 24.34 -12.90
N SER A 107 6.49 24.27 -11.56
CA SER A 107 7.01 25.38 -10.74
C SER A 107 8.50 25.66 -10.97
N LEU A 108 9.28 24.62 -11.30
CA LEU A 108 10.70 24.74 -11.63
C LEU A 108 10.93 25.44 -12.98
N ALA A 109 9.92 25.50 -13.84
CA ALA A 109 9.94 26.25 -15.09
C ALA A 109 9.61 27.74 -14.90
N CYS A 110 8.84 28.08 -13.86
CA CYS A 110 8.56 29.47 -13.51
C CYS A 110 9.85 30.23 -13.23
N HIS A 111 9.82 31.54 -13.43
CA HIS A 111 10.97 32.40 -13.13
C HIS A 111 11.23 32.44 -11.61
N TYR A 112 10.16 32.54 -10.82
CA TYR A 112 10.22 32.62 -9.36
C TYR A 112 9.21 31.67 -8.68
N ARG A 113 9.47 31.30 -7.42
CA ARG A 113 8.63 30.44 -6.59
C ARG A 113 8.49 31.03 -5.19
N VAL A 114 7.26 31.35 -4.81
CA VAL A 114 6.84 31.78 -3.46
C VAL A 114 6.05 30.64 -2.84
N VAL A 115 6.41 30.21 -1.63
CA VAL A 115 5.83 29.00 -1.01
C VAL A 115 5.29 29.27 0.39
N ALA A 116 4.16 28.64 0.71
CA ALA A 116 3.59 28.62 2.06
C ALA A 116 4.25 27.56 2.95
N PRO A 117 4.37 27.80 4.27
CA PRO A 117 4.82 26.79 5.22
C PRO A 117 3.86 25.57 5.25
N GLY A 118 4.41 24.39 5.56
CA GLY A 118 3.65 23.14 5.67
C GLY A 118 3.33 22.46 4.34
N CYS A 119 3.68 23.07 3.19
CA CYS A 119 3.49 22.47 1.87
C CYS A 119 4.33 21.20 1.73
N ASN A 120 3.72 20.12 1.23
CA ASN A 120 4.44 18.90 0.88
C ASN A 120 5.03 19.01 -0.53
N VAL A 121 6.35 18.92 -0.64
CA VAL A 121 7.11 19.08 -1.89
C VAL A 121 7.79 17.75 -2.23
N ALA A 122 7.57 17.19 -3.42
CA ALA A 122 8.11 15.87 -3.78
C ALA A 122 8.22 15.64 -5.29
N LEU A 123 9.06 14.67 -5.67
CA LEU A 123 9.06 14.02 -6.98
C LEU A 123 8.78 12.51 -6.80
N PRO A 124 7.50 12.11 -6.63
CA PRO A 124 7.13 10.77 -6.18
C PRO A 124 7.00 9.74 -7.31
N GLU A 125 7.40 10.06 -8.54
CA GLU A 125 7.25 9.19 -9.73
C GLU A 125 7.85 7.80 -9.54
N VAL A 126 8.93 7.69 -8.76
CA VAL A 126 9.56 6.41 -8.41
C VAL A 126 8.61 5.43 -7.72
N LYS A 127 7.61 5.94 -6.97
CA LYS A 127 6.57 5.11 -6.33
C LYS A 127 5.61 4.46 -7.35
N LEU A 128 5.58 4.98 -8.58
CA LEU A 128 4.84 4.42 -9.72
C LEU A 128 5.75 3.63 -10.67
N GLY A 129 6.99 3.36 -10.28
CA GLY A 129 7.99 2.71 -11.13
C GLY A 129 8.44 3.60 -12.28
N LEU A 130 8.36 4.92 -12.12
CA LEU A 130 8.75 5.93 -13.10
C LEU A 130 9.86 6.81 -12.54
N LEU A 131 10.20 7.87 -13.27
CA LEU A 131 11.04 8.96 -12.81
C LEU A 131 10.40 10.30 -13.23
N PRO A 132 10.82 11.45 -12.66
CA PRO A 132 10.35 12.76 -13.09
C PRO A 132 10.69 12.97 -14.57
N GLY A 133 9.66 13.19 -15.39
CA GLY A 133 9.78 13.05 -16.84
C GLY A 133 9.47 14.31 -17.63
N ALA A 134 9.43 15.48 -16.98
CA ALA A 134 9.24 16.80 -17.59
C ALA A 134 10.32 17.82 -17.14
N GLY A 135 11.52 17.32 -16.88
CA GLY A 135 12.72 18.06 -16.53
C GLY A 135 13.00 18.15 -15.03
N GLY A 136 12.28 17.41 -14.19
CA GLY A 136 12.51 17.35 -12.75
C GLY A 136 13.90 16.84 -12.40
N THR A 137 14.41 15.80 -13.08
CA THR A 137 15.76 15.29 -12.80
C THR A 137 16.85 16.25 -13.25
N GLN A 138 16.50 17.18 -14.15
CA GLN A 138 17.42 18.18 -14.68
C GLN A 138 17.40 19.47 -13.87
N ARG A 139 16.22 19.94 -13.47
CA ARG A 139 16.06 21.24 -12.79
C ARG A 139 16.25 21.14 -11.28
N LEU A 140 15.76 20.10 -10.61
CA LEU A 140 15.88 19.99 -9.15
C LEU A 140 17.34 20.00 -8.64
N PRO A 141 18.30 19.23 -9.20
CA PRO A 141 19.68 19.25 -8.71
C PRO A 141 20.40 20.58 -8.93
N ARG A 142 19.87 21.47 -9.79
CA ARG A 142 20.40 22.83 -9.99
C ARG A 142 19.98 23.81 -8.89
N VAL A 143 18.88 23.54 -8.20
CA VAL A 143 18.31 24.44 -7.19
C VAL A 143 18.53 24.00 -5.76
N ILE A 144 18.69 22.70 -5.49
CA ILE A 144 18.94 22.19 -4.12
C ILE A 144 20.21 21.34 -4.01
N GLY A 145 21.01 21.27 -5.08
CA GLY A 145 22.21 20.43 -5.14
C GLY A 145 21.90 18.97 -5.50
N VAL A 146 22.92 18.28 -6.00
CA VAL A 146 22.81 16.91 -6.53
C VAL A 146 22.35 15.91 -5.48
N GLU A 147 22.92 15.95 -4.27
CA GLU A 147 22.64 14.95 -3.24
C GLU A 147 21.21 15.04 -2.71
N ALA A 148 20.75 16.25 -2.36
CA ALA A 148 19.40 16.47 -1.87
C ALA A 148 18.35 16.12 -2.95
N ALA A 149 18.59 16.55 -4.20
CA ALA A 149 17.72 16.21 -5.31
C ALA A 149 17.66 14.70 -5.57
N LEU A 150 18.81 14.02 -5.59
CA LEU A 150 18.85 12.57 -5.81
C LEU A 150 18.09 11.83 -4.70
N ASN A 151 18.27 12.23 -3.44
CA ASN A 151 17.53 11.65 -2.33
C ASN A 151 16.02 11.86 -2.46
N MET A 152 15.57 13.07 -2.83
CA MET A 152 14.14 13.36 -3.06
C MET A 152 13.56 12.53 -4.22
N ILE A 153 14.31 12.37 -5.32
CA ILE A 153 13.84 11.67 -6.53
C ILE A 153 13.84 10.15 -6.33
N VAL A 154 14.89 9.58 -5.72
CA VAL A 154 15.02 8.13 -5.52
C VAL A 154 14.10 7.63 -4.41
N SER A 155 13.91 8.43 -3.35
CA SER A 155 12.98 8.07 -2.27
C SER A 155 11.53 8.34 -2.68
N GLY A 156 11.27 9.41 -3.42
CA GLY A 156 9.93 9.91 -3.72
C GLY A 156 9.17 10.41 -2.48
N GLU A 157 9.87 10.61 -1.36
CA GLU A 157 9.24 11.04 -0.09
C GLU A 157 9.00 12.56 -0.08
N PRO A 158 7.88 13.01 0.49
CA PRO A 158 7.59 14.43 0.62
C PRO A 158 8.45 15.11 1.68
N VAL A 159 8.96 16.28 1.35
CA VAL A 159 9.67 17.17 2.27
C VAL A 159 8.81 18.42 2.49
N LYS A 160 8.75 18.92 3.74
CA LYS A 160 8.04 20.17 4.04
C LYS A 160 8.79 21.37 3.49
N SER A 161 8.05 22.34 2.96
CA SER A 161 8.61 23.56 2.35
C SER A 161 9.57 24.31 3.27
N GLU A 162 9.25 24.44 4.56
CA GLU A 162 10.10 25.12 5.55
C GLU A 162 11.45 24.43 5.78
N PHE A 163 11.52 23.10 5.66
CA PHE A 163 12.80 22.39 5.77
C PHE A 163 13.67 22.64 4.54
N ILE A 164 13.09 22.70 3.34
CA ILE A 164 13.84 23.02 2.14
C ILE A 164 14.28 24.48 2.16
N ALA A 165 13.39 25.41 2.55
CA ALA A 165 13.70 26.83 2.64
C ALA A 165 14.82 27.14 3.64
N GLY A 166 14.94 26.33 4.71
CA GLY A 166 16.02 26.41 5.68
C GLY A 166 17.37 25.87 5.21
N VAL A 167 17.46 25.20 4.04
CA VAL A 167 18.73 24.71 3.49
C VAL A 167 19.57 25.89 3.00
N PRO A 168 20.79 26.13 3.53
CA PRO A 168 21.63 27.24 3.10
C PRO A 168 21.96 27.17 1.60
N GLY A 169 21.78 28.29 0.90
CA GLY A 169 22.13 28.41 -0.52
C GLY A 169 21.18 27.72 -1.50
N GLN A 170 20.07 27.15 -1.02
CA GLN A 170 19.00 26.64 -1.89
C GLN A 170 18.45 27.77 -2.79
N LYS A 171 18.03 27.40 -4.00
CA LYS A 171 17.43 28.28 -5.01
C LYS A 171 16.09 27.76 -5.52
N LEU A 172 15.47 26.83 -4.79
CA LEU A 172 14.15 26.30 -5.11
C LEU A 172 13.08 27.33 -4.76
N PHE A 173 13.14 27.93 -3.58
CA PHE A 173 12.16 28.93 -3.15
C PHE A 173 12.81 30.29 -3.02
N ASP A 174 12.25 31.28 -3.71
CA ASP A 174 12.66 32.68 -3.63
C ASP A 174 12.10 33.34 -2.37
N LYS A 175 10.95 32.88 -1.89
CA LYS A 175 10.33 33.36 -0.65
C LYS A 175 9.49 32.29 0.04
N LEU A 176 9.69 32.13 1.35
CA LEU A 176 8.75 31.46 2.26
C LEU A 176 7.81 32.53 2.85
N THR A 177 6.51 32.33 2.75
CA THR A 177 5.51 33.30 3.26
C THR A 177 5.32 33.20 4.76
N ALA A 178 4.75 34.23 5.37
CA ALA A 178 4.50 34.27 6.80
C ALA A 178 3.51 33.18 7.25
N SER A 179 2.47 32.93 6.45
CA SER A 179 1.52 31.84 6.66
C SER A 179 0.97 31.30 5.33
N ALA A 180 0.11 30.29 5.39
CA ALA A 180 -0.59 29.79 4.20
C ALA A 180 -1.66 30.76 3.70
N GLU A 181 -2.28 31.50 4.62
CA GLU A 181 -3.33 32.48 4.34
C GLU A 181 -2.78 33.71 3.62
N SER A 182 -1.56 34.14 3.95
CA SER A 182 -0.91 35.31 3.34
C SER A 182 -0.31 35.05 1.96
N LEU A 183 -0.33 33.79 1.46
CA LEU A 183 0.40 33.38 0.27
C LEU A 183 0.08 34.25 -0.96
N MET A 184 -1.21 34.46 -1.24
CA MET A 184 -1.61 35.16 -2.46
C MET A 184 -1.23 36.64 -2.42
N ASP A 185 -1.41 37.32 -1.29
CA ASP A 185 -1.03 38.72 -1.13
C ASP A 185 0.48 38.89 -1.28
N GLU A 186 1.25 38.01 -0.64
CA GLU A 186 2.70 38.04 -0.73
C GLU A 186 3.23 37.67 -2.12
N ALA A 187 2.58 36.75 -2.85
CA ALA A 187 2.94 36.39 -4.21
C ALA A 187 2.61 37.52 -5.21
N LEU A 188 1.47 38.20 -5.04
CA LEU A 188 1.11 39.38 -5.84
C LEU A 188 2.09 40.54 -5.60
N ALA A 189 2.42 40.81 -4.33
CA ALA A 189 3.42 41.83 -3.98
C ALA A 189 4.80 41.47 -4.56
N PHE A 190 5.20 40.21 -4.46
CA PHE A 190 6.44 39.71 -5.06
C PHE A 190 6.44 39.94 -6.57
N ALA A 191 5.38 39.51 -7.27
CA ALA A 191 5.24 39.62 -8.72
C ALA A 191 5.34 41.06 -9.23
N ARG A 192 4.72 42.03 -8.53
CA ARG A 192 4.86 43.46 -8.85
C ARG A 192 6.28 43.96 -8.67
N GLY A 193 6.94 43.55 -7.58
CA GLY A 193 8.32 43.94 -7.28
C GLY A 193 9.34 43.47 -8.31
N ILE A 194 9.03 42.45 -9.12
CA ILE A 194 9.93 41.90 -10.15
C ILE A 194 9.41 42.10 -11.58
N ALA A 195 8.36 42.90 -11.79
CA ALA A 195 7.72 43.11 -13.09
C ALA A 195 8.72 43.47 -14.21
N ASP A 196 9.65 44.38 -13.90
CA ASP A 196 10.67 44.89 -14.83
C ASP A 196 11.99 44.12 -14.78
N ALA A 197 12.10 43.07 -13.96
CA ALA A 197 13.35 42.32 -13.79
C ALA A 197 13.76 41.62 -15.09
N ARG A 198 14.91 42.00 -15.67
CA ARG A 198 15.49 41.35 -16.86
C ARG A 198 17.01 41.23 -16.72
N PRO A 199 17.65 40.16 -17.25
CA PRO A 199 17.03 38.97 -17.83
C PRO A 199 16.28 38.14 -16.77
N LEU A 200 15.24 37.42 -17.18
CA LEU A 200 14.47 36.58 -16.26
C LEU A 200 15.31 35.35 -15.84
N PRO A 201 15.33 34.99 -14.54
CA PRO A 201 16.09 33.84 -14.08
C PRO A 201 15.44 32.54 -14.56
N LEU A 202 16.26 31.65 -15.14
CA LEU A 202 15.84 30.34 -15.60
C LEU A 202 16.64 29.26 -14.88
N VAL A 203 15.95 28.31 -14.23
CA VAL A 203 16.61 27.21 -13.51
C VAL A 203 17.54 26.42 -14.44
N ARG A 204 17.17 26.23 -15.72
CA ARG A 204 18.01 25.52 -16.71
C ARG A 204 19.41 26.09 -16.89
N ASN A 205 19.61 27.39 -16.60
CA ASN A 205 20.88 28.08 -16.77
C ASN A 205 21.77 28.00 -15.51
N LEU A 206 21.23 27.53 -14.38
CA LEU A 206 22.02 27.33 -13.18
C LEU A 206 23.02 26.16 -13.35
N PRO A 207 24.21 26.24 -12.75
CA PRO A 207 25.19 25.17 -12.82
C PRO A 207 24.68 23.92 -12.10
N CYS A 208 25.03 22.75 -12.63
CA CYS A 208 24.76 21.46 -12.02
C CYS A 208 26.06 20.67 -11.99
N LYS A 209 26.75 20.68 -10.84
CA LYS A 209 28.01 19.97 -10.65
C LYS A 209 28.05 19.36 -9.26
N HIS A 210 28.77 18.25 -9.13
CA HIS A 210 29.10 17.63 -7.85
C HIS A 210 30.64 17.56 -7.74
N PRO A 211 31.26 17.96 -6.62
CA PRO A 211 32.72 17.97 -6.47
C PRO A 211 33.39 16.62 -6.74
N GLN A 212 32.68 15.53 -6.44
CA GLN A 212 33.14 14.16 -6.63
C GLN A 212 32.13 13.36 -7.48
N GLY A 213 31.68 13.93 -8.60
CA GLY A 213 30.56 13.41 -9.39
C GLY A 213 30.63 11.91 -9.69
N ASP A 214 31.69 11.44 -10.36
CA ASP A 214 31.80 10.03 -10.77
C ASP A 214 31.78 9.07 -9.58
N ALA A 215 32.57 9.36 -8.53
CA ALA A 215 32.61 8.54 -7.31
C ALA A 215 31.26 8.52 -6.58
N TYR A 216 30.60 9.68 -6.48
CA TYR A 216 29.28 9.80 -5.85
C TYR A 216 28.21 8.99 -6.58
N PHE A 217 28.11 9.11 -7.91
CA PHE A 217 27.10 8.39 -8.68
C PHE A 217 27.38 6.88 -8.73
N GLN A 218 28.65 6.46 -8.73
CA GLN A 218 29.00 5.04 -8.57
C GLN A 218 28.53 4.50 -7.22
N PHE A 219 28.81 5.23 -6.14
CA PHE A 219 28.37 4.87 -4.79
C PHE A 219 26.83 4.82 -4.69
N ALA A 220 26.15 5.87 -5.14
CA ALA A 220 24.69 5.96 -5.12
C ALA A 220 24.04 4.82 -5.92
N ARG A 221 24.55 4.51 -7.11
CA ARG A 221 24.05 3.41 -7.94
C ARG A 221 24.19 2.05 -7.25
N ASN A 222 25.31 1.79 -6.59
CA ASN A 222 25.54 0.55 -5.85
C ASN A 222 24.58 0.44 -4.65
N MET A 223 24.44 1.51 -3.88
CA MET A 223 23.50 1.57 -2.75
C MET A 223 22.06 1.33 -3.21
N VAL A 224 21.61 2.08 -4.22
CA VAL A 224 20.23 2.04 -4.72
C VAL A 224 19.89 0.67 -5.32
N ARG A 225 20.80 0.05 -6.09
CA ARG A 225 20.59 -1.30 -6.62
C ARG A 225 20.46 -2.36 -5.51
N GLY A 226 21.20 -2.20 -4.41
CA GLY A 226 21.07 -3.07 -3.24
C GLY A 226 19.73 -2.91 -2.51
N MET A 227 19.22 -1.69 -2.41
CA MET A 227 17.96 -1.38 -1.72
C MET A 227 16.70 -1.61 -2.56
N ALA A 228 16.79 -1.46 -3.88
CA ALA A 228 15.67 -1.49 -4.81
C ALA A 228 15.69 -2.71 -5.72
N LYS A 229 16.06 -3.88 -5.19
CA LYS A 229 16.03 -5.13 -5.95
C LYS A 229 14.64 -5.35 -6.57
N ASN A 230 14.60 -5.74 -7.85
CA ASN A 230 13.39 -5.90 -8.66
C ASN A 230 12.65 -4.61 -9.05
N PHE A 231 13.16 -3.43 -8.72
CA PHE A 231 12.57 -2.16 -9.13
C PHE A 231 13.58 -1.40 -10.01
N PRO A 232 13.35 -1.30 -11.34
CA PRO A 232 14.32 -0.65 -12.23
C PRO A 232 14.35 0.88 -12.09
N ALA A 233 13.26 1.49 -11.63
CA ALA A 233 13.11 2.94 -11.60
C ALA A 233 14.12 3.68 -10.70
N PRO A 234 14.36 3.26 -9.43
CA PRO A 234 15.35 3.92 -8.58
C PRO A 234 16.75 4.04 -9.20
N ALA A 235 17.25 2.99 -9.88
CA ALA A 235 18.55 3.05 -10.54
C ALA A 235 18.53 4.02 -11.73
N LYS A 236 17.47 4.03 -12.52
CA LYS A 236 17.31 4.99 -13.63
C LYS A 236 17.13 6.43 -13.16
N CYS A 237 16.57 6.66 -11.97
CA CYS A 237 16.56 7.99 -11.34
C CYS A 237 17.99 8.49 -11.10
N VAL A 238 18.90 7.62 -10.65
CA VAL A 238 20.33 7.95 -10.49
C VAL A 238 20.94 8.34 -11.83
N ASP A 239 20.70 7.54 -12.88
CA ASP A 239 21.23 7.78 -14.22
C ASP A 239 20.70 9.11 -14.82
N ALA A 240 19.43 9.43 -14.60
CA ALA A 240 18.81 10.67 -15.07
C ALA A 240 19.40 11.91 -14.38
N VAL A 241 19.58 11.86 -13.05
CA VAL A 241 20.22 12.96 -12.30
C VAL A 241 21.70 13.10 -12.66
N GLU A 242 22.41 11.99 -12.89
CA GLU A 242 23.80 12.03 -13.36
C GLU A 242 23.92 12.75 -14.71
N ALA A 243 22.99 12.49 -15.63
CA ALA A 243 22.96 13.17 -16.93
C ALA A 243 22.86 14.69 -16.78
N ALA A 244 22.16 15.20 -15.74
CA ALA A 244 22.07 16.63 -15.45
C ALA A 244 23.42 17.29 -15.16
N THR A 245 24.41 16.52 -14.68
CA THR A 245 25.77 16.95 -14.33
C THR A 245 26.79 16.78 -15.46
N LYS A 246 26.55 15.85 -16.39
CA LYS A 246 27.50 15.49 -17.46
C LYS A 246 27.14 16.07 -18.83
N LYS A 247 25.85 16.31 -19.08
CA LYS A 247 25.34 16.71 -20.40
C LYS A 247 24.91 18.18 -20.42
N LYS A 248 24.80 18.75 -21.63
CA LYS A 248 24.07 20.01 -21.83
C LYS A 248 22.60 19.81 -21.42
N PHE A 249 21.93 20.88 -21.01
CA PHE A 249 20.57 20.79 -20.47
C PHE A 249 19.59 20.10 -21.44
N ALA A 250 19.63 20.46 -22.72
CA ALA A 250 18.78 19.85 -23.76
C ALA A 250 19.05 18.34 -23.93
N ASP A 251 20.32 17.93 -24.02
CA ASP A 251 20.70 16.52 -24.14
C ASP A 251 20.34 15.71 -22.89
N GLY A 252 20.38 16.37 -21.73
CA GLY A 252 19.95 15.80 -20.47
C GLY A 252 18.43 15.58 -20.41
N LEU A 253 17.62 16.52 -20.91
CA LEU A 253 16.16 16.33 -21.04
C LEU A 253 15.81 15.16 -21.97
N LEU A 254 16.55 15.00 -23.08
CA LEU A 254 16.36 13.84 -23.96
C LEU A 254 16.65 12.52 -23.23
N ALA A 255 17.74 12.47 -22.45
CA ALA A 255 18.08 11.29 -21.65
C ALA A 255 17.03 10.98 -20.58
N GLU A 256 16.53 11.99 -19.86
CA GLU A 256 15.42 11.85 -18.91
C GLU A 256 14.19 11.26 -19.60
N ARG A 257 13.82 11.80 -20.77
CA ARG A 257 12.64 11.35 -21.52
C ARG A 257 12.77 9.91 -22.02
N GLU A 258 13.95 9.53 -22.49
CA GLU A 258 14.24 8.16 -22.92
C GLU A 258 14.07 7.17 -21.76
N LEU A 259 14.70 7.47 -20.61
CA LEU A 259 14.63 6.62 -19.41
C LEU A 259 13.19 6.54 -18.87
N PHE A 260 12.45 7.65 -18.85
CA PHE A 260 11.03 7.68 -18.50
C PHE A 260 10.21 6.75 -19.40
N THR A 261 10.41 6.85 -20.72
CA THR A 261 9.66 6.06 -21.70
C THR A 261 9.95 4.57 -21.53
N GLN A 262 11.21 4.19 -21.32
CA GLN A 262 11.57 2.80 -21.03
C GLN A 262 10.89 2.28 -19.75
N LEU A 263 10.79 3.10 -18.70
CA LEU A 263 10.12 2.73 -17.45
C LEU A 263 8.61 2.60 -17.59
N MET A 264 7.97 3.49 -18.35
CA MET A 264 6.52 3.49 -18.60
C MET A 264 6.01 2.15 -19.14
N TRP A 265 6.83 1.44 -19.91
CA TRP A 265 6.49 0.16 -20.52
C TRP A 265 7.01 -1.06 -19.76
N SER A 266 7.65 -0.87 -18.61
CA SER A 266 8.06 -1.96 -17.72
C SER A 266 6.86 -2.63 -17.03
N ALA A 267 6.97 -3.92 -16.74
CA ALA A 267 5.94 -4.66 -16.01
C ALA A 267 5.78 -4.12 -14.58
N GLU A 268 6.88 -3.71 -13.97
CA GLU A 268 6.95 -3.16 -12.62
C GLU A 268 6.20 -1.82 -12.51
N SER A 269 6.34 -0.93 -13.51
CA SER A 269 5.57 0.32 -13.52
C SER A 269 4.08 0.07 -13.75
N ARG A 270 3.69 -0.89 -14.59
CA ARG A 270 2.27 -1.26 -14.72
C ARG A 270 1.71 -1.81 -13.40
N ALA A 271 2.45 -2.70 -12.74
CA ALA A 271 2.10 -3.24 -11.42
C ALA A 271 1.95 -2.16 -10.34
N LEU A 272 2.91 -1.22 -10.25
CA LEU A 272 2.87 -0.14 -9.26
C LEU A 272 1.74 0.85 -9.52
N ARG A 273 1.44 1.17 -10.79
CA ARG A 273 0.28 1.99 -11.16
C ARG A 273 -1.04 1.28 -10.85
N HIS A 274 -1.15 0.00 -11.17
CA HIS A 274 -2.30 -0.83 -10.79
C HIS A 274 -2.54 -0.75 -9.28
N LEU A 275 -1.52 -1.04 -8.47
CA LEU A 275 -1.63 -1.00 -7.01
C LEU A 275 -2.05 0.38 -6.49
N PHE A 276 -1.51 1.45 -7.06
CA PHE A 276 -1.86 2.82 -6.67
C PHE A 276 -3.36 3.11 -6.84
N PHE A 277 -3.97 2.62 -7.91
CA PHE A 277 -5.41 2.71 -8.14
C PHE A 277 -6.19 1.72 -7.27
N ALA A 278 -5.70 0.49 -7.15
CA ALA A 278 -6.31 -0.57 -6.35
C ALA A 278 -6.49 -0.15 -4.88
N GLU A 279 -5.45 0.43 -4.26
CA GLU A 279 -5.52 0.93 -2.88
C GLU A 279 -6.60 2.01 -2.68
N ARG A 280 -6.80 2.89 -3.67
CA ARG A 280 -7.83 3.92 -3.60
C ARG A 280 -9.21 3.33 -3.83
N ALA A 281 -9.31 2.40 -4.78
CA ALA A 281 -10.53 1.70 -5.13
C ALA A 281 -11.03 0.82 -3.97
N ALA A 282 -10.13 0.25 -3.15
CA ALA A 282 -10.47 -0.53 -1.96
C ALA A 282 -11.35 0.23 -0.96
N SER A 283 -11.19 1.56 -0.89
CA SER A 283 -12.04 2.42 -0.04
C SER A 283 -13.45 2.65 -0.58
N LYS A 284 -13.75 2.24 -1.81
CA LYS A 284 -15.03 2.45 -2.49
C LYS A 284 -15.86 1.17 -2.44
N ILE A 285 -17.01 1.26 -1.79
CA ILE A 285 -18.00 0.19 -1.68
C ILE A 285 -19.17 0.57 -2.61
N PRO A 286 -19.57 -0.29 -3.57
CA PRO A 286 -20.51 0.10 -4.63
C PRO A 286 -21.84 0.71 -4.16
N ASP A 287 -22.37 0.25 -3.02
CA ASP A 287 -23.66 0.69 -2.49
C ASP A 287 -23.55 1.63 -1.26
N VAL A 288 -22.34 2.07 -0.90
CA VAL A 288 -22.11 3.05 0.19
C VAL A 288 -21.58 4.35 -0.40
N SER A 289 -22.44 5.38 -0.39
CA SER A 289 -22.09 6.68 -0.95
C SER A 289 -21.02 7.39 -0.11
N SER A 290 -20.21 8.25 -0.73
CA SER A 290 -19.15 9.00 -0.04
C SER A 290 -19.65 10.05 0.95
N ASP A 291 -20.93 10.43 0.88
CA ASP A 291 -21.62 11.34 1.79
C ASP A 291 -22.34 10.60 2.94
N THR A 292 -22.23 9.27 3.01
CA THR A 292 -22.79 8.47 4.11
C THR A 292 -22.27 9.02 5.45
N PRO A 293 -23.16 9.38 6.40
CA PRO A 293 -22.76 9.95 7.67
C PRO A 293 -21.91 8.95 8.47
N LEU A 294 -20.87 9.46 9.12
CA LEU A 294 -19.98 8.66 9.94
C LEU A 294 -20.40 8.76 11.41
N ARG A 295 -20.34 7.64 12.14
CA ARG A 295 -20.39 7.67 13.59
C ARG A 295 -19.06 8.18 14.13
N GLU A 296 -19.12 8.97 15.20
CA GLU A 296 -17.91 9.48 15.83
C GLU A 296 -17.25 8.39 16.68
N VAL A 297 -15.95 8.14 16.47
CA VAL A 297 -15.17 7.17 17.26
C VAL A 297 -14.09 7.90 18.03
N LYS A 298 -14.37 8.15 19.32
CA LYS A 298 -13.50 8.82 20.30
C LYS A 298 -12.92 7.85 21.32
N LYS A 299 -13.65 6.80 21.71
CA LYS A 299 -13.23 5.78 22.68
C LYS A 299 -13.34 4.39 22.07
N VAL A 300 -12.27 3.61 22.16
CA VAL A 300 -12.24 2.23 21.65
C VAL A 300 -12.07 1.27 22.83
N ALA A 301 -12.75 0.14 22.77
CA ALA A 301 -12.49 -0.98 23.67
C ALA A 301 -11.93 -2.17 22.89
N VAL A 302 -11.01 -2.91 23.51
CA VAL A 302 -10.45 -4.15 22.95
C VAL A 302 -10.60 -5.26 23.98
N ILE A 303 -11.22 -6.37 23.59
CA ILE A 303 -11.44 -7.53 24.46
C ILE A 303 -10.42 -8.60 24.10
N GLY A 304 -9.65 -9.04 25.09
CA GLY A 304 -8.54 -9.94 24.90
C GLY A 304 -7.21 -9.20 24.99
N ALA A 305 -6.39 -9.53 25.98
CA ALA A 305 -5.02 -8.98 26.13
C ALA A 305 -3.92 -9.83 25.47
N GLY A 306 -4.31 -10.75 24.56
CA GLY A 306 -3.39 -11.60 23.81
C GLY A 306 -2.60 -10.84 22.72
N THR A 307 -1.84 -11.59 21.91
CA THR A 307 -1.01 -11.01 20.83
C THR A 307 -1.79 -10.13 19.87
N MET A 308 -3.00 -10.56 19.46
CA MET A 308 -3.86 -9.78 18.56
C MET A 308 -4.40 -8.53 19.24
N GLY A 309 -5.03 -8.66 20.42
CA GLY A 309 -5.62 -7.53 21.12
C GLY A 309 -4.61 -6.44 21.51
N GLY A 310 -3.42 -6.83 21.97
CA GLY A 310 -2.32 -5.89 22.22
C GLY A 310 -1.89 -5.14 20.96
N GLY A 311 -1.71 -5.85 19.84
CA GLY A 311 -1.36 -5.24 18.56
C GLY A 311 -2.46 -4.33 18.01
N ILE A 312 -3.72 -4.72 18.14
CA ILE A 312 -4.90 -3.92 17.74
C ILE A 312 -4.93 -2.63 18.55
N ALA A 313 -4.87 -2.71 19.88
CA ALA A 313 -4.86 -1.55 20.77
C ALA A 313 -3.76 -0.54 20.38
N MET A 314 -2.54 -1.01 20.11
CA MET A 314 -1.45 -0.15 19.67
C MET A 314 -1.76 0.69 18.42
N ASN A 315 -2.56 0.20 17.47
CA ASN A 315 -2.94 0.98 16.29
C ASN A 315 -3.74 2.23 16.67
N PHE A 316 -4.66 2.10 17.62
CA PHE A 316 -5.50 3.20 18.10
C PHE A 316 -4.71 4.18 18.98
N LEU A 317 -3.88 3.68 19.89
CA LEU A 317 -2.99 4.52 20.71
C LEU A 317 -2.04 5.35 19.83
N ASN A 318 -1.49 4.75 18.77
CA ASN A 318 -0.63 5.45 17.80
C ASN A 318 -1.36 6.59 17.08
N ALA A 319 -2.68 6.47 16.90
CA ALA A 319 -3.54 7.47 16.30
C ALA A 319 -4.12 8.49 17.31
N GLY A 320 -3.72 8.40 18.60
CA GLY A 320 -4.19 9.28 19.65
C GLY A 320 -5.60 8.98 20.14
N ILE A 321 -6.10 7.75 19.94
CA ILE A 321 -7.42 7.31 20.38
C ILE A 321 -7.27 6.52 21.70
N PRO A 322 -7.95 6.93 22.79
CA PRO A 322 -8.00 6.18 24.04
C PRO A 322 -8.53 4.75 23.84
N VAL A 323 -7.89 3.79 24.51
CA VAL A 323 -8.27 2.38 24.49
C VAL A 323 -8.51 1.86 25.90
N THR A 324 -9.67 1.25 26.13
CA THR A 324 -9.93 0.41 27.32
C THR A 324 -9.75 -1.05 26.93
N MET A 325 -8.78 -1.74 27.53
CA MET A 325 -8.53 -3.15 27.31
C MET A 325 -9.20 -3.99 28.40
N LEU A 326 -10.04 -4.94 27.99
CA LEU A 326 -10.70 -5.88 28.89
C LEU A 326 -10.04 -7.26 28.79
N GLU A 327 -9.84 -7.90 29.93
CA GLU A 327 -9.45 -9.31 30.03
C GLU A 327 -10.05 -9.93 31.29
N MET A 328 -10.14 -11.27 31.36
CA MET A 328 -10.78 -11.94 32.50
C MET A 328 -9.83 -12.20 33.67
N LYS A 329 -8.50 -12.17 33.45
CA LYS A 329 -7.48 -12.52 34.44
C LYS A 329 -6.46 -11.40 34.63
N PRO A 330 -6.16 -10.97 35.87
CA PRO A 330 -5.14 -9.95 36.15
C PRO A 330 -3.78 -10.25 35.50
N GLU A 331 -3.32 -11.50 35.58
CA GLU A 331 -1.99 -11.89 35.09
C GLU A 331 -1.93 -11.87 33.55
N ALA A 332 -3.06 -12.10 32.88
CA ALA A 332 -3.15 -12.07 31.43
C ALA A 332 -3.11 -10.62 30.91
N ILE A 333 -3.82 -9.69 31.57
CA ILE A 333 -3.81 -8.28 31.16
C ILE A 333 -2.46 -7.62 31.43
N GLU A 334 -1.83 -7.92 32.58
CA GLU A 334 -0.48 -7.43 32.88
C GLU A 334 0.55 -7.90 31.86
N ARG A 335 0.47 -9.18 31.47
CA ARG A 335 1.34 -9.75 30.44
C ARG A 335 1.14 -9.05 29.09
N GLY A 336 -0.10 -8.86 28.66
CA GLY A 336 -0.46 -8.17 27.41
C GLY A 336 0.10 -6.75 27.37
N VAL A 337 -0.15 -5.97 28.43
CA VAL A 337 0.38 -4.60 28.57
C VAL A 337 1.91 -4.60 28.60
N GLY A 338 2.53 -5.56 29.28
CA GLY A 338 3.97 -5.72 29.31
C GLY A 338 4.58 -5.94 27.92
N VAL A 339 3.93 -6.74 27.07
CA VAL A 339 4.35 -6.94 25.66
C VAL A 339 4.20 -5.66 24.84
N MET A 340 3.13 -4.89 25.05
CA MET A 340 2.95 -3.60 24.37
C MET A 340 4.05 -2.59 24.76
N ARG A 341 4.37 -2.48 26.06
CA ARG A 341 5.46 -1.62 26.55
C ARG A 341 6.79 -1.97 25.91
N LYS A 342 7.17 -3.27 25.96
CA LYS A 342 8.41 -3.77 25.33
C LYS A 342 8.48 -3.43 23.83
N ASN A 343 7.35 -3.50 23.11
CA ASN A 343 7.31 -3.12 21.70
C ASN A 343 7.59 -1.63 21.46
N TYR A 344 7.03 -0.73 22.28
CA TYR A 344 7.34 0.69 22.17
C TYR A 344 8.75 1.02 22.62
N GLU A 345 9.21 0.47 23.75
CA GLU A 345 10.58 0.63 24.23
C GLU A 345 11.61 0.21 23.19
N ALA A 346 11.35 -0.88 22.46
CA ALA A 346 12.21 -1.33 21.37
C ALA A 346 12.25 -0.32 20.19
N GLN A 347 11.16 0.43 19.94
CA GLN A 347 11.16 1.50 18.94
C GLN A 347 11.90 2.75 19.43
N VAL A 348 11.76 3.09 20.72
CA VAL A 348 12.51 4.19 21.36
C VAL A 348 14.01 3.91 21.31
N LYS A 349 14.44 2.71 21.74
CA LYS A 349 15.85 2.28 21.67
C LYS A 349 16.44 2.32 20.26
N LYS A 350 15.59 2.14 19.23
CA LYS A 350 15.98 2.21 17.81
C LYS A 350 15.87 3.62 17.21
N GLY A 351 15.55 4.65 18.00
CA GLY A 351 15.34 6.02 17.54
C GLY A 351 14.12 6.23 16.63
N LYS A 352 13.21 5.24 16.55
CA LYS A 352 12.00 5.30 15.70
C LYS A 352 10.81 5.95 16.40
N LEU A 353 10.90 6.15 17.71
CA LEU A 353 9.88 6.77 18.55
C LEU A 353 10.58 7.63 19.61
N LYS A 354 10.09 8.85 19.84
CA LYS A 354 10.57 9.69 20.95
C LYS A 354 9.96 9.22 22.28
N GLN A 355 10.69 9.42 23.38
CA GLN A 355 10.27 8.99 24.72
C GLN A 355 8.93 9.61 25.15
N ASP A 356 8.74 10.92 24.92
CA ASP A 356 7.50 11.65 25.21
C ASP A 356 6.29 11.06 24.43
N LYS A 357 6.51 10.67 23.17
CA LYS A 357 5.47 10.03 22.35
C LYS A 357 5.13 8.62 22.81
N TYR A 358 6.09 7.89 23.36
CA TYR A 358 5.80 6.61 24.01
C TYR A 358 4.91 6.81 25.24
N GLU A 359 5.26 7.74 26.13
CA GLU A 359 4.50 8.02 27.35
C GLU A 359 3.09 8.50 27.04
N GLN A 360 2.93 9.41 26.07
CA GLN A 360 1.62 9.86 25.58
C GLN A 360 0.75 8.69 25.09
N ARG A 361 1.33 7.71 24.38
CA ARG A 361 0.58 6.54 23.90
C ARG A 361 0.15 5.62 25.03
N MET A 362 1.02 5.39 26.01
CA MET A 362 0.69 4.52 27.15
C MET A 362 -0.31 5.18 28.10
N ALA A 363 -0.31 6.50 28.23
CA ALA A 363 -1.30 7.24 29.02
C ALA A 363 -2.73 7.13 28.44
N LEU A 364 -2.87 6.79 27.16
CA LEU A 364 -4.17 6.57 26.50
C LEU A 364 -4.73 5.15 26.73
N LEU A 365 -3.98 4.26 27.37
CA LEU A 365 -4.40 2.90 27.65
C LEU A 365 -4.95 2.78 29.07
N THR A 366 -6.18 2.30 29.19
CA THR A 366 -6.80 1.89 30.46
C THR A 366 -7.07 0.38 30.41
N THR A 367 -6.94 -0.30 31.54
CA THR A 367 -7.19 -1.74 31.66
C THR A 367 -8.34 -2.00 32.61
N THR A 368 -9.14 -3.01 32.34
CA THR A 368 -10.25 -3.43 33.20
C THR A 368 -10.43 -4.95 33.17
N LEU A 369 -11.08 -5.48 34.21
CA LEU A 369 -11.60 -6.84 34.27
C LEU A 369 -13.14 -6.87 34.24
N SER A 370 -13.79 -5.70 34.10
CA SER A 370 -15.25 -5.55 34.13
C SER A 370 -15.78 -5.03 32.80
N TYR A 371 -16.86 -5.64 32.31
CA TYR A 371 -17.56 -5.18 31.11
C TYR A 371 -18.21 -3.81 31.31
N ASP A 372 -18.60 -3.46 32.54
CA ASP A 372 -19.29 -2.18 32.85
C ASP A 372 -18.45 -0.95 32.49
N ASP A 373 -17.12 -1.09 32.51
CA ASP A 373 -16.18 -0.04 32.12
C ASP A 373 -16.16 0.22 30.60
N LEU A 374 -16.82 -0.63 29.81
CA LEU A 374 -16.93 -0.50 28.35
C LEU A 374 -18.22 0.24 27.92
N LYS A 375 -19.10 0.61 28.85
CA LYS A 375 -20.43 1.19 28.56
C LYS A 375 -20.40 2.39 27.60
N ASP A 376 -19.35 3.21 27.67
CA ASP A 376 -19.23 4.45 26.89
C ASP A 376 -18.44 4.31 25.59
N ALA A 377 -17.93 3.12 25.28
CA ALA A 377 -17.12 2.88 24.07
C ALA A 377 -17.93 3.14 22.79
N ASP A 378 -17.29 3.76 21.78
CA ASP A 378 -17.90 4.01 20.47
C ASP A 378 -17.69 2.82 19.51
N LEU A 379 -16.57 2.12 19.69
CA LEU A 379 -16.19 0.94 18.93
C LEU A 379 -15.57 -0.08 19.88
N VAL A 380 -16.06 -1.32 19.86
CA VAL A 380 -15.52 -2.45 20.60
C VAL A 380 -14.98 -3.48 19.63
N ILE A 381 -13.76 -3.96 19.83
CA ILE A 381 -13.14 -5.00 19.01
C ILE A 381 -12.86 -6.23 19.87
N GLU A 382 -13.55 -7.32 19.57
CA GLU A 382 -13.37 -8.62 20.20
C GLU A 382 -12.20 -9.37 19.54
N ALA A 383 -11.23 -9.80 20.35
CA ALA A 383 -10.06 -10.58 19.95
C ALA A 383 -9.76 -11.71 20.96
N VAL A 384 -10.80 -12.42 21.38
CA VAL A 384 -10.73 -13.62 22.24
C VAL A 384 -10.56 -14.89 21.41
N PHE A 385 -10.59 -16.05 22.07
CA PHE A 385 -10.42 -17.36 21.42
C PHE A 385 -11.40 -17.58 20.27
N GLU A 386 -10.93 -18.30 19.25
CA GLU A 386 -11.69 -18.62 18.04
C GLU A 386 -12.66 -19.80 18.29
N ASP A 387 -13.63 -19.57 19.19
CA ASP A 387 -14.71 -20.50 19.52
C ASP A 387 -16.06 -19.77 19.50
N ILE A 388 -17.06 -20.38 18.86
CA ILE A 388 -18.36 -19.72 18.66
C ILE A 388 -19.14 -19.54 19.97
N GLY A 389 -19.00 -20.46 20.94
CA GLY A 389 -19.64 -20.38 22.24
C GLY A 389 -19.03 -19.28 23.10
N VAL A 390 -17.69 -19.13 23.07
CA VAL A 390 -17.00 -18.02 23.71
C VAL A 390 -17.45 -16.69 23.11
N LYS A 391 -17.49 -16.58 21.77
CA LYS A 391 -17.94 -15.34 21.11
C LYS A 391 -19.41 -15.03 21.38
N GLU A 392 -20.28 -16.04 21.49
CA GLU A 392 -21.67 -15.84 21.90
C GLU A 392 -21.77 -15.16 23.27
N GLN A 393 -21.04 -15.67 24.27
CA GLN A 393 -21.05 -15.10 25.62
C GLN A 393 -20.57 -13.65 25.61
N VAL A 394 -19.47 -13.36 24.91
CA VAL A 394 -18.91 -12.00 24.79
C VAL A 394 -19.91 -11.06 24.12
N PHE A 395 -20.44 -11.41 22.94
CA PHE A 395 -21.32 -10.51 22.19
C PHE A 395 -22.67 -10.27 22.89
N ARG A 396 -23.19 -11.25 23.66
CA ARG A 396 -24.36 -11.02 24.52
C ARG A 396 -24.08 -10.03 25.65
N GLN A 397 -22.91 -10.12 26.28
CA GLN A 397 -22.50 -9.17 27.32
C GLN A 397 -22.29 -7.76 26.75
N LEU A 398 -21.63 -7.65 25.59
CA LEU A 398 -21.46 -6.37 24.90
C LEU A 398 -22.81 -5.76 24.50
N ASP A 399 -23.73 -6.57 24.00
CA ASP A 399 -25.05 -6.11 23.63
C ASP A 399 -25.80 -5.49 24.81
N ALA A 400 -25.67 -6.09 25.99
CA ALA A 400 -26.32 -5.63 27.21
C ALA A 400 -25.69 -4.37 27.83
N VAL A 401 -24.36 -4.23 27.76
CA VAL A 401 -23.62 -3.22 28.54
C VAL A 401 -23.23 -1.99 27.73
N VAL A 402 -22.81 -2.18 26.47
CA VAL A 402 -22.27 -1.08 25.66
C VAL A 402 -23.40 -0.22 25.12
N LYS A 403 -23.26 1.11 25.16
CA LYS A 403 -24.30 2.05 24.73
C LYS A 403 -24.87 1.73 23.32
N PRO A 404 -26.15 2.05 23.07
CA PRO A 404 -26.73 2.00 21.73
C PRO A 404 -25.93 2.83 20.71
N GLY A 405 -25.84 2.35 19.48
CA GLY A 405 -25.09 3.01 18.40
C GLY A 405 -23.57 2.79 18.43
N ALA A 406 -23.01 2.16 19.47
CA ALA A 406 -21.63 1.68 19.43
C ALA A 406 -21.47 0.55 18.40
N ILE A 407 -20.34 0.53 17.69
CA ILE A 407 -20.00 -0.52 16.72
C ILE A 407 -19.38 -1.71 17.48
N LEU A 408 -19.87 -2.92 17.22
CA LEU A 408 -19.33 -4.16 17.79
C LEU A 408 -18.62 -4.95 16.69
N ALA A 409 -17.30 -5.08 16.80
CA ALA A 409 -16.48 -5.72 15.80
C ALA A 409 -15.86 -7.03 16.31
N SER A 410 -15.85 -8.08 15.48
CA SER A 410 -15.07 -9.31 15.76
C SER A 410 -13.80 -9.36 14.91
N ASN A 411 -12.68 -9.73 15.52
CA ASN A 411 -11.42 -10.04 14.82
C ASN A 411 -11.36 -11.50 14.33
N THR A 412 -12.48 -12.23 14.35
CA THR A 412 -12.51 -13.64 13.90
C THR A 412 -11.95 -13.81 12.48
N SER A 413 -11.37 -14.97 12.22
CA SER A 413 -10.70 -15.32 10.97
C SER A 413 -11.40 -16.45 10.19
N THR A 414 -12.27 -17.22 10.87
CA THR A 414 -12.92 -18.41 10.32
C THR A 414 -14.39 -18.54 10.68
N LEU A 415 -14.89 -17.78 11.67
CA LEU A 415 -16.27 -17.91 12.13
C LEU A 415 -17.20 -16.98 11.35
N ASP A 416 -18.44 -17.44 11.19
CA ASP A 416 -19.51 -16.70 10.53
C ASP A 416 -19.92 -15.46 11.34
N VAL A 417 -19.64 -14.27 10.77
CA VAL A 417 -19.97 -12.97 11.38
C VAL A 417 -21.48 -12.75 11.47
N ASN A 418 -22.29 -13.32 10.58
CA ASN A 418 -23.75 -13.24 10.68
C ASN A 418 -24.25 -14.01 11.91
N ARG A 419 -23.64 -15.17 12.19
CA ARG A 419 -23.96 -15.95 13.40
C ARG A 419 -23.57 -15.18 14.67
N ILE A 420 -22.42 -14.53 14.67
CA ILE A 420 -21.99 -13.66 15.79
C ILE A 420 -22.97 -12.49 15.97
N ALA A 421 -23.37 -11.83 14.88
CA ALA A 421 -24.31 -10.72 14.91
C ALA A 421 -25.68 -11.12 15.46
N ALA A 422 -26.13 -12.35 15.18
CA ALA A 422 -27.40 -12.90 15.66
C ALA A 422 -27.47 -13.11 17.18
N PHE A 423 -26.35 -13.09 17.90
CA PHE A 423 -26.33 -13.12 19.36
C PHE A 423 -26.74 -11.78 20.00
N THR A 424 -26.81 -10.72 19.20
CA THR A 424 -27.14 -9.35 19.61
C THR A 424 -28.53 -8.95 19.13
N LYS A 425 -29.12 -7.94 19.78
CA LYS A 425 -30.38 -7.29 19.34
C LYS A 425 -30.15 -6.17 18.33
N ARG A 426 -28.90 -5.91 17.94
CA ARG A 426 -28.48 -4.84 17.02
C ARG A 426 -27.49 -5.35 15.97
N PRO A 427 -27.85 -6.38 15.19
CA PRO A 427 -26.94 -6.96 14.20
C PRO A 427 -26.47 -5.94 13.14
N GLN A 428 -27.19 -4.84 12.95
CA GLN A 428 -26.78 -3.74 12.09
C GLN A 428 -25.55 -2.97 12.57
N ASP A 429 -25.25 -3.04 13.87
CA ASP A 429 -24.08 -2.44 14.50
C ASP A 429 -22.87 -3.41 14.56
N VAL A 430 -23.04 -4.64 14.06
CA VAL A 430 -22.03 -5.69 14.10
C VAL A 430 -21.29 -5.81 12.76
N VAL A 431 -19.97 -5.97 12.81
CA VAL A 431 -19.09 -6.08 11.63
C VAL A 431 -17.87 -6.95 11.94
N GLY A 432 -17.23 -7.55 10.94
CA GLY A 432 -15.90 -8.12 11.12
C GLY A 432 -14.81 -7.07 10.90
N MET A 433 -13.83 -7.00 11.80
CA MET A 433 -12.59 -6.24 11.64
C MET A 433 -11.42 -7.21 11.80
N HIS A 434 -11.14 -7.98 10.76
CA HIS A 434 -10.12 -9.02 10.76
C HIS A 434 -8.73 -8.40 10.52
N PHE A 435 -7.96 -8.27 11.60
CA PHE A 435 -6.58 -7.79 11.58
C PHE A 435 -5.59 -8.93 11.30
N PHE A 436 -4.45 -8.57 10.72
CA PHE A 436 -3.40 -9.53 10.35
C PHE A 436 -2.23 -9.47 11.32
N SER A 437 -1.78 -10.63 11.81
CA SER A 437 -0.68 -10.70 12.78
C SER A 437 0.69 -10.45 12.13
N PRO A 438 1.59 -9.66 12.76
CA PRO A 438 1.38 -8.84 13.95
C PRO A 438 0.52 -7.60 13.67
N ALA A 439 -0.58 -7.43 14.42
CA ALA A 439 -1.64 -6.46 14.12
C ALA A 439 -1.18 -4.99 14.15
N ASN A 440 -0.11 -4.64 14.84
CA ASN A 440 0.45 -3.29 14.87
C ASN A 440 1.40 -2.99 13.70
N VAL A 441 1.76 -4.01 12.90
CA VAL A 441 2.72 -3.90 11.80
C VAL A 441 2.04 -4.10 10.45
N MET A 442 1.26 -5.16 10.30
CA MET A 442 0.61 -5.51 9.03
C MET A 442 -0.39 -4.42 8.62
N LYS A 443 -0.37 -4.00 7.35
CA LYS A 443 -1.21 -2.89 6.89
C LYS A 443 -2.65 -3.31 6.60
N LEU A 444 -2.88 -4.57 6.23
CA LEU A 444 -4.20 -5.04 5.85
C LEU A 444 -5.17 -5.05 7.05
N LEU A 445 -6.39 -4.61 6.79
CA LEU A 445 -7.57 -4.87 7.60
C LEU A 445 -8.68 -5.37 6.67
N GLU A 446 -9.14 -6.60 6.90
CA GLU A 446 -10.27 -7.14 6.15
C GLU A 446 -11.56 -6.82 6.91
N VAL A 447 -12.42 -6.02 6.30
CA VAL A 447 -13.68 -5.55 6.86
C VAL A 447 -14.80 -6.46 6.38
N VAL A 448 -15.23 -7.38 7.23
CA VAL A 448 -16.21 -8.40 6.84
C VAL A 448 -17.62 -7.84 7.04
N ARG A 449 -18.30 -7.58 5.92
CA ARG A 449 -19.66 -7.06 5.90
C ARG A 449 -20.63 -8.19 6.18
N GLY A 450 -21.25 -8.19 7.36
CA GLY A 450 -22.40 -9.04 7.65
C GLY A 450 -23.62 -8.60 6.85
N GLU A 451 -24.58 -9.51 6.70
CA GLU A 451 -25.81 -9.30 5.92
C GLU A 451 -26.60 -8.08 6.42
N LYS A 452 -26.63 -7.89 7.74
CA LYS A 452 -27.38 -6.80 8.38
C LYS A 452 -26.54 -5.56 8.66
N THR A 453 -25.22 -5.60 8.47
CA THR A 453 -24.31 -4.48 8.81
C THR A 453 -24.74 -3.21 8.08
N ALA A 454 -24.99 -2.14 8.84
CA ALA A 454 -25.45 -0.87 8.28
C ALA A 454 -24.36 -0.14 7.49
N LYS A 455 -24.78 0.68 6.52
CA LYS A 455 -23.87 1.41 5.63
C LYS A 455 -23.01 2.45 6.36
N ASP A 456 -23.57 3.11 7.37
CA ASP A 456 -22.86 4.06 8.24
C ASP A 456 -21.77 3.35 9.07
N VAL A 457 -22.00 2.12 9.52
CA VAL A 457 -20.99 1.28 10.19
C VAL A 457 -19.83 0.98 9.26
N LEU A 458 -20.10 0.54 8.02
CA LEU A 458 -19.05 0.29 7.03
C LEU A 458 -18.26 1.57 6.74
N ALA A 459 -18.95 2.68 6.43
CA ALA A 459 -18.30 3.97 6.17
C ALA A 459 -17.42 4.40 7.35
N THR A 460 -17.92 4.24 8.58
CA THR A 460 -17.19 4.55 9.82
C THR A 460 -15.95 3.67 9.98
N VAL A 461 -16.05 2.36 9.81
CA VAL A 461 -14.91 1.44 9.94
C VAL A 461 -13.85 1.71 8.88
N MET A 462 -14.23 2.00 7.63
CA MET A 462 -13.28 2.39 6.58
C MET A 462 -12.54 3.69 6.93
N ALA A 463 -13.25 4.68 7.50
CA ALA A 463 -12.63 5.92 7.98
C ALA A 463 -11.70 5.68 9.18
N VAL A 464 -12.11 4.84 10.13
CA VAL A 464 -11.28 4.42 11.28
C VAL A 464 -10.02 3.73 10.78
N ALA A 465 -10.13 2.77 9.87
CA ALA A 465 -9.00 2.05 9.28
C ALA A 465 -7.97 3.02 8.69
N LYS A 466 -8.42 4.00 7.90
CA LYS A 466 -7.56 5.05 7.36
C LYS A 466 -6.88 5.87 8.46
N LYS A 467 -7.62 6.25 9.52
CA LYS A 467 -7.08 7.01 10.67
C LYS A 467 -5.98 6.23 11.41
N ILE A 468 -6.14 4.92 11.56
CA ILE A 468 -5.13 4.03 12.17
C ILE A 468 -4.11 3.48 11.16
N ARG A 469 -4.05 4.04 9.94
CA ARG A 469 -3.10 3.70 8.86
C ARG A 469 -3.15 2.24 8.40
N LYS A 470 -4.34 1.65 8.41
CA LYS A 470 -4.65 0.39 7.74
C LYS A 470 -5.15 0.62 6.32
N THR A 471 -4.84 -0.33 5.44
CA THR A 471 -5.46 -0.47 4.13
C THR A 471 -6.64 -1.43 4.31
N ALA A 472 -7.85 -0.89 4.31
CA ALA A 472 -9.06 -1.68 4.49
C ALA A 472 -9.60 -2.19 3.15
N VAL A 473 -10.02 -3.46 3.14
CA VAL A 473 -10.72 -4.11 2.03
C VAL A 473 -11.99 -4.73 2.57
N VAL A 474 -13.12 -4.50 1.91
CA VAL A 474 -14.41 -5.11 2.32
C VAL A 474 -14.52 -6.51 1.73
N ALA A 475 -14.85 -7.48 2.59
CA ALA A 475 -15.15 -8.86 2.23
C ALA A 475 -16.58 -9.22 2.62
N GLY A 476 -17.19 -10.13 1.86
CA GLY A 476 -18.41 -10.82 2.26
C GLY A 476 -18.13 -11.90 3.32
N VAL A 477 -19.20 -12.46 3.88
CA VAL A 477 -19.11 -13.56 4.86
C VAL A 477 -18.94 -14.89 4.13
N CYS A 478 -17.77 -15.51 4.27
CA CYS A 478 -17.53 -16.91 3.98
C CYS A 478 -16.39 -17.43 4.87
N ASP A 479 -16.20 -18.75 4.94
CA ASP A 479 -15.08 -19.33 5.68
C ASP A 479 -13.75 -18.84 5.10
N GLY A 480 -12.94 -18.16 5.92
CA GLY A 480 -11.66 -17.58 5.54
C GLY A 480 -11.72 -16.28 4.72
N PHE A 481 -12.91 -15.70 4.52
CA PHE A 481 -13.14 -14.44 3.78
C PHE A 481 -12.44 -14.42 2.41
N ILE A 482 -11.63 -13.41 2.10
CA ILE A 482 -10.81 -13.37 0.88
C ILE A 482 -9.46 -14.03 1.17
N GLY A 483 -8.76 -13.50 2.17
CA GLY A 483 -7.35 -13.81 2.40
C GLY A 483 -7.09 -15.28 2.71
N ASN A 484 -7.69 -15.77 3.79
CA ASN A 484 -7.39 -17.10 4.33
C ASN A 484 -8.00 -18.21 3.45
N ARG A 485 -9.15 -17.92 2.83
CA ARG A 485 -9.76 -18.80 1.83
C ARG A 485 -8.80 -19.09 0.67
N MET A 486 -8.15 -18.05 0.15
CA MET A 486 -7.16 -18.22 -0.91
C MET A 486 -5.86 -18.86 -0.41
N ILE A 487 -5.34 -18.47 0.77
CA ILE A 487 -4.03 -18.97 1.23
C ILE A 487 -4.08 -20.47 1.54
N GLU A 488 -5.25 -20.98 1.88
CA GLU A 488 -5.47 -22.40 2.08
C GLU A 488 -5.14 -23.20 0.81
N GLN A 489 -5.59 -22.74 -0.36
CA GLN A 489 -5.30 -23.42 -1.63
C GLN A 489 -3.82 -23.33 -2.01
N TYR A 490 -3.16 -22.23 -1.65
CA TYR A 490 -1.70 -22.08 -1.80
C TYR A 490 -0.92 -23.06 -0.92
N VAL A 491 -1.26 -23.18 0.37
CA VAL A 491 -0.62 -24.14 1.28
C VAL A 491 -0.95 -25.58 0.90
N ARG A 492 -2.16 -25.83 0.42
CA ARG A 492 -2.59 -27.15 -0.08
C ARG A 492 -1.71 -27.62 -1.24
N GLN A 493 -1.46 -26.74 -2.22
CA GLN A 493 -0.54 -27.04 -3.32
C GLN A 493 0.91 -27.18 -2.86
N ALA A 494 1.37 -26.42 -1.84
CA ALA A 494 2.68 -26.63 -1.23
C ALA A 494 2.81 -28.05 -0.63
N GLY A 495 1.76 -28.54 0.01
CA GLY A 495 1.68 -29.92 0.52
C GLY A 495 1.83 -30.97 -0.57
N PHE A 496 1.09 -30.83 -1.68
CA PHE A 496 1.21 -31.79 -2.79
C PHE A 496 2.59 -31.73 -3.47
N LEU A 497 3.19 -30.55 -3.60
CA LEU A 497 4.55 -30.40 -4.11
C LEU A 497 5.58 -31.21 -3.30
N ILE A 498 5.47 -31.21 -1.96
CA ILE A 498 6.36 -32.03 -1.13
C ILE A 498 5.99 -33.51 -1.15
N ASP A 499 4.73 -33.88 -1.38
CA ASP A 499 4.38 -35.29 -1.61
C ASP A 499 5.02 -35.79 -2.92
N GLU A 500 5.11 -34.94 -3.94
CA GLU A 500 5.56 -35.32 -5.29
C GLU A 500 7.07 -35.30 -5.49
N GLY A 501 7.86 -34.72 -4.57
CA GLY A 501 9.32 -34.77 -4.65
C GLY A 501 10.06 -33.55 -4.12
N CYS A 502 9.37 -32.45 -3.81
CA CYS A 502 10.03 -31.25 -3.28
C CYS A 502 10.41 -31.39 -1.80
N THR A 503 11.40 -30.60 -1.37
CA THR A 503 11.60 -30.32 0.06
C THR A 503 10.95 -28.98 0.44
N PRO A 504 10.64 -28.74 1.73
CA PRO A 504 10.14 -27.44 2.18
C PRO A 504 11.05 -26.27 1.74
N ALA A 505 12.37 -26.45 1.89
CA ALA A 505 13.37 -25.45 1.49
C ALA A 505 13.37 -25.16 -0.01
N GLN A 506 13.12 -26.17 -0.86
CA GLN A 506 13.02 -25.97 -2.31
C GLN A 506 11.81 -25.11 -2.67
N VAL A 507 10.65 -25.41 -2.09
CA VAL A 507 9.40 -24.68 -2.38
C VAL A 507 9.50 -23.24 -1.89
N ASP A 508 9.96 -23.03 -0.65
CA ASP A 508 10.13 -21.69 -0.09
C ASP A 508 11.12 -20.86 -0.92
N LYS A 509 12.26 -21.44 -1.31
CA LYS A 509 13.25 -20.75 -2.13
C LYS A 509 12.71 -20.35 -3.50
N ALA A 510 11.94 -21.21 -4.15
CA ALA A 510 11.37 -20.93 -5.47
C ALA A 510 10.37 -19.76 -5.41
N ILE A 511 9.45 -19.77 -4.44
CA ILE A 511 8.42 -18.72 -4.32
C ILE A 511 8.98 -17.40 -3.76
N GLU A 512 10.02 -17.45 -2.92
CA GLU A 512 10.75 -16.27 -2.46
C GLU A 512 11.59 -15.65 -3.59
N LYS A 513 12.18 -16.48 -4.46
CA LYS A 513 12.86 -16.03 -5.69
C LYS A 513 11.87 -15.37 -6.66
N PHE A 514 10.65 -15.89 -6.75
CA PHE A 514 9.57 -15.23 -7.50
C PHE A 514 9.22 -13.85 -6.93
N GLY A 515 9.30 -13.70 -5.60
CA GLY A 515 9.29 -12.42 -4.90
C GLY A 515 8.41 -12.36 -3.65
N PHE A 516 7.84 -13.46 -3.18
CA PHE A 516 7.12 -13.47 -1.90
C PHE A 516 8.07 -13.12 -0.75
N ALA A 517 7.54 -12.43 0.27
CA ALA A 517 8.33 -12.08 1.45
C ALA A 517 8.76 -13.31 2.27
N MET A 518 7.98 -14.39 2.21
CA MET A 518 8.21 -15.64 2.93
C MET A 518 7.50 -16.80 2.22
N GLY A 519 8.17 -17.94 2.08
CA GLY A 519 7.57 -19.16 1.52
C GLY A 519 6.50 -19.80 2.43
N PRO A 520 5.67 -20.72 1.88
CA PRO A 520 4.56 -21.34 2.62
C PRO A 520 5.00 -22.02 3.92
N PHE A 521 6.14 -22.70 3.93
CA PHE A 521 6.56 -23.51 5.08
C PHE A 521 7.13 -22.65 6.20
N ARG A 522 7.97 -21.66 5.87
CA ARG A 522 8.40 -20.62 6.82
C ARG A 522 7.22 -19.83 7.38
N MET A 523 6.23 -19.50 6.54
CA MET A 523 5.01 -18.82 6.96
C MET A 523 4.20 -19.68 7.95
N SER A 524 4.04 -20.97 7.65
CA SER A 524 3.36 -21.93 8.52
C SER A 524 4.07 -22.09 9.87
N ASP A 525 5.41 -22.13 9.88
CA ASP A 525 6.20 -22.18 11.11
C ASP A 525 6.12 -20.88 11.93
N LEU A 526 5.95 -19.72 11.28
CA LEU A 526 5.73 -18.45 11.97
C LEU A 526 4.33 -18.38 12.61
N ALA A 527 3.30 -18.81 11.88
CA ALA A 527 1.92 -18.80 12.36
C ALA A 527 1.69 -19.85 13.48
N GLY A 528 2.26 -21.04 13.31
CA GLY A 528 2.07 -22.20 14.16
C GLY A 528 1.35 -23.32 13.41
N ASN A 529 2.05 -24.44 13.19
CA ASN A 529 1.50 -25.55 12.38
C ASN A 529 0.28 -26.22 13.03
N ASP A 530 0.19 -26.17 14.36
CA ASP A 530 -0.92 -26.69 15.15
C ASP A 530 -2.25 -25.97 14.89
N ILE A 531 -2.21 -24.68 14.51
CA ILE A 531 -3.41 -23.93 14.13
C ILE A 531 -4.01 -24.53 12.85
N GLY A 532 -3.17 -24.71 11.83
CA GLY A 532 -3.58 -25.36 10.58
C GLY A 532 -4.02 -26.81 10.79
N TRP A 533 -3.39 -27.52 11.73
CA TRP A 533 -3.77 -28.90 12.09
C TRP A 533 -5.17 -28.98 12.70
N ALA A 534 -5.51 -28.06 13.63
CA ALA A 534 -6.85 -28.00 14.21
C ALA A 534 -7.92 -27.71 13.14
N ILE A 535 -7.64 -26.79 12.20
CA ILE A 535 -8.52 -26.48 11.07
C ILE A 535 -8.72 -27.72 10.18
N ARG A 536 -7.64 -28.42 9.79
CA ARG A 536 -7.75 -29.62 8.96
C ARG A 536 -8.55 -30.74 9.63
N LYS A 537 -8.39 -30.95 10.95
CA LYS A 537 -9.21 -31.91 11.70
C LYS A 537 -10.69 -31.57 11.67
N ARG A 538 -11.04 -30.28 11.85
CA ARG A 538 -12.43 -29.79 11.73
C ARG A 538 -12.97 -30.04 10.32
N ARG A 539 -12.21 -29.64 9.29
CA ARG A 539 -12.59 -29.81 7.88
C ARG A 539 -12.68 -31.26 7.43
N ALA A 540 -11.91 -32.18 8.00
CA ALA A 540 -12.05 -33.60 7.70
C ALA A 540 -13.44 -34.15 8.08
N VAL A 541 -14.10 -33.53 9.08
CA VAL A 541 -15.48 -33.83 9.46
C VAL A 541 -16.49 -33.05 8.61
N GLU A 542 -16.25 -31.75 8.38
CA GLU A 542 -17.16 -30.87 7.63
C GLU A 542 -17.19 -31.16 6.12
N HIS A 543 -16.03 -31.52 5.56
CA HIS A 543 -15.77 -31.69 4.12
C HIS A 543 -14.87 -32.91 3.87
N PRO A 544 -15.36 -34.15 4.09
CA PRO A 544 -14.54 -35.37 4.00
C PRO A 544 -13.95 -35.63 2.61
N GLY A 545 -14.47 -35.00 1.56
CA GLY A 545 -13.94 -35.09 0.19
C GLY A 545 -12.73 -34.19 -0.10
N MET A 546 -12.40 -33.24 0.78
CA MET A 546 -11.31 -32.30 0.55
C MET A 546 -9.95 -32.96 0.79
N LYS A 547 -9.14 -33.07 -0.26
CA LYS A 547 -7.82 -33.73 -0.19
C LYS A 547 -6.75 -32.77 0.34
N TYR A 548 -5.97 -33.19 1.34
CA TYR A 548 -4.74 -32.52 1.77
C TYR A 548 -3.58 -33.51 1.80
N SER A 549 -2.35 -33.00 1.69
CA SER A 549 -1.17 -33.76 2.08
C SER A 549 -1.24 -34.09 3.57
N LYS A 550 -1.00 -35.36 3.94
CA LYS A 550 -0.91 -35.78 5.35
C LYS A 550 0.40 -35.35 6.01
N THR A 551 1.40 -34.93 5.23
CA THR A 551 2.72 -34.57 5.73
C THR A 551 2.69 -33.47 6.80
N ALA A 552 1.79 -32.49 6.65
CA ALA A 552 1.63 -31.42 7.64
C ALA A 552 1.04 -31.91 8.97
N ASP A 553 0.24 -32.99 8.96
CA ASP A 553 -0.32 -33.60 10.18
C ASP A 553 0.75 -34.44 10.89
N LEU A 554 1.52 -35.24 10.14
CA LEU A 554 2.66 -36.01 10.66
C LEU A 554 3.68 -35.11 11.37
N LEU A 555 3.93 -33.92 10.81
CA LEU A 555 4.79 -32.92 11.43
C LEU A 555 4.26 -32.48 12.82
N CYS A 556 2.96 -32.22 12.92
CA CYS A 556 2.31 -31.84 14.17
C CYS A 556 2.28 -32.98 15.20
N GLU A 557 2.09 -34.22 14.76
CA GLU A 557 2.16 -35.42 15.63
C GLU A 557 3.53 -35.59 16.29
N GLN A 558 4.61 -35.10 15.66
CA GLN A 558 5.96 -35.04 16.24
C GLN A 558 6.19 -33.81 17.14
N GLY A 559 5.15 -33.03 17.43
CA GLY A 559 5.22 -31.81 18.25
C GLY A 559 6.01 -30.68 17.62
N ARG A 560 6.08 -30.63 16.28
CA ARG A 560 6.85 -29.61 15.52
C ARG A 560 5.93 -28.45 15.09
N PHE A 561 5.57 -27.62 16.05
CA PHE A 561 4.59 -26.54 15.89
C PHE A 561 5.15 -25.20 15.38
N GLY A 562 6.41 -25.14 14.97
CA GLY A 562 7.03 -23.95 14.38
C GLY A 562 7.90 -23.15 15.36
N GLN A 563 8.08 -21.86 15.08
CA GLN A 563 9.02 -20.97 15.77
C GLN A 563 8.74 -20.88 17.28
N LYS A 564 7.47 -20.92 17.69
CA LYS A 564 7.06 -20.82 19.10
C LYS A 564 7.59 -21.95 19.99
N VAL A 565 7.94 -23.11 19.40
CA VAL A 565 8.57 -24.26 20.08
C VAL A 565 10.00 -24.52 19.58
N GLY A 566 10.56 -23.64 18.75
CA GLY A 566 11.90 -23.78 18.16
C GLY A 566 12.03 -24.83 17.05
N LYS A 567 10.94 -25.52 16.67
CA LYS A 567 10.95 -26.62 15.70
C LYS A 567 9.63 -26.75 14.95
N GLY A 568 9.71 -26.78 13.62
CA GLY A 568 8.59 -26.90 12.67
C GLY A 568 9.04 -27.64 11.41
N TRP A 569 8.67 -27.14 10.23
CA TRP A 569 9.30 -27.55 8.96
C TRP A 569 10.82 -27.33 8.99
N TYR A 570 11.24 -26.31 9.73
CA TYR A 570 12.64 -25.97 10.01
C TYR A 570 12.95 -26.02 11.50
N ASP A 571 14.23 -26.01 11.86
CA ASP A 571 14.69 -25.73 13.22
C ASP A 571 15.02 -24.24 13.38
N TYR A 572 14.78 -23.72 14.59
CA TYR A 572 14.99 -22.32 14.94
C TYR A 572 15.81 -22.21 16.22
N VAL A 573 16.91 -21.45 16.15
CA VAL A 573 17.78 -21.19 17.29
C VAL A 573 17.42 -19.83 17.91
N PRO A 574 17.17 -19.74 19.23
CA PRO A 574 16.92 -18.47 19.89
C PRO A 574 17.97 -17.41 19.55
N GLY A 575 17.53 -16.20 19.20
CA GLY A 575 18.40 -15.10 18.80
C GLY A 575 18.88 -15.11 17.34
N LYS A 576 18.66 -16.20 16.59
CA LYS A 576 18.88 -16.27 15.14
C LYS A 576 17.56 -16.18 14.39
N ARG A 577 17.60 -15.66 13.15
CA ARG A 577 16.43 -15.53 12.27
C ARG A 577 16.34 -16.61 11.21
N ASP A 578 17.39 -17.43 11.08
CA ASP A 578 17.51 -18.41 10.02
C ASP A 578 16.54 -19.57 10.25
N ALA A 579 15.86 -19.99 9.19
CA ALA A 579 15.10 -21.22 9.14
C ALA A 579 16.04 -22.34 8.68
N ILE A 580 16.41 -23.26 9.59
CA ILE A 580 17.44 -24.26 9.34
C ILE A 580 16.77 -25.55 8.85
N PRO A 581 17.07 -26.06 7.64
CA PRO A 581 16.49 -27.31 7.15
C PRO A 581 16.80 -28.48 8.09
N ASN A 582 15.78 -29.30 8.39
CA ASN A 582 15.92 -30.44 9.29
C ASN A 582 15.90 -31.77 8.52
N ALA A 583 16.95 -32.58 8.66
CA ALA A 583 17.07 -33.87 7.96
C ALA A 583 15.99 -34.90 8.39
N GLY A 584 15.53 -34.85 9.64
CA GLY A 584 14.45 -35.70 10.14
C GLY A 584 13.10 -35.37 9.49
N VAL A 585 12.81 -34.09 9.24
CA VAL A 585 11.62 -33.67 8.47
C VAL A 585 11.70 -34.18 7.02
N VAL A 586 12.88 -34.11 6.39
CA VAL A 586 13.07 -34.65 5.03
C VAL A 586 12.86 -36.18 5.01
N ALA A 587 13.43 -36.90 5.96
CA ALA A 587 13.24 -38.35 6.08
C ALA A 587 11.75 -38.72 6.32
N MET A 588 11.05 -37.96 7.17
CA MET A 588 9.60 -38.14 7.40
C MET A 588 8.80 -38.00 6.10
N ILE A 589 9.13 -37.01 5.26
CA ILE A 589 8.48 -36.83 3.95
C ILE A 589 8.77 -38.03 3.04
N GLU A 590 10.02 -38.49 2.98
CA GLU A 590 10.41 -39.64 2.17
C GLU A 590 9.70 -40.93 2.59
N ASP A 591 9.57 -41.16 3.89
CA ASP A 591 8.86 -42.32 4.43
C ASP A 591 7.35 -42.25 4.15
N TYR A 592 6.77 -41.04 4.23
CA TYR A 592 5.39 -40.83 3.79
C TYR A 592 5.21 -41.19 2.31
N ARG A 593 6.08 -40.71 1.42
CA ARG A 593 6.03 -41.04 -0.02
C ARG A 593 6.10 -42.54 -0.27
N LYS A 594 7.03 -43.24 0.39
CA LYS A 594 7.16 -44.70 0.31
C LYS A 594 5.87 -45.39 0.77
N SER A 595 5.28 -44.96 1.88
CA SER A 595 4.04 -45.54 2.42
C SER A 595 2.83 -45.39 1.47
N GLN A 596 2.84 -44.36 0.63
CA GLN A 596 1.79 -44.09 -0.34
C GLN A 596 2.11 -44.65 -1.75
N GLY A 597 3.26 -45.32 -1.92
CA GLY A 597 3.71 -45.79 -3.24
C GLY A 597 4.04 -44.67 -4.23
N ILE A 598 4.34 -43.47 -3.74
CA ILE A 598 4.64 -42.30 -4.58
C ILE A 598 6.12 -42.33 -4.98
N THR A 599 6.38 -42.36 -6.28
CA THR A 599 7.74 -42.19 -6.83
C THR A 599 8.05 -40.70 -6.94
N PRO A 600 9.05 -40.17 -6.21
CA PRO A 600 9.41 -38.76 -6.29
C PRO A 600 9.84 -38.36 -7.69
N ARG A 601 9.40 -37.19 -8.16
CA ARG A 601 9.81 -36.59 -9.43
C ARG A 601 10.53 -35.27 -9.20
N LYS A 602 11.33 -34.86 -10.20
CA LYS A 602 11.90 -33.53 -10.22
C LYS A 602 10.82 -32.51 -10.59
N VAL A 603 10.55 -31.57 -9.69
CA VAL A 603 9.66 -30.43 -9.93
C VAL A 603 10.51 -29.17 -10.14
N THR A 604 10.19 -28.39 -11.17
CA THR A 604 10.93 -27.16 -11.50
C THR A 604 10.50 -25.98 -10.65
N ASP A 605 11.36 -24.96 -10.49
CA ASP A 605 11.01 -23.70 -9.82
C ASP A 605 9.75 -23.07 -10.46
N ASP A 606 9.64 -23.09 -11.79
CA ASP A 606 8.50 -22.52 -12.52
C ASP A 606 7.21 -23.27 -12.22
N GLU A 607 7.25 -24.60 -12.16
CA GLU A 607 6.07 -25.39 -11.79
C GLU A 607 5.64 -25.15 -10.34
N ILE A 608 6.60 -25.05 -9.41
CA ILE A 608 6.31 -24.69 -8.01
C ILE A 608 5.58 -23.34 -7.97
N VAL A 609 6.15 -22.31 -8.61
CA VAL A 609 5.57 -20.97 -8.63
C VAL A 609 4.19 -20.97 -9.29
N GLN A 610 4.03 -21.65 -10.42
CA GLN A 610 2.76 -21.71 -11.14
C GLN A 610 1.67 -22.42 -10.34
N ARG A 611 1.96 -23.55 -9.69
CA ARG A 611 0.97 -24.25 -8.85
C ARG A 611 0.55 -23.40 -7.67
N LEU A 612 1.51 -22.78 -6.99
CA LEU A 612 1.23 -21.92 -5.85
C LEU A 612 0.46 -20.65 -6.24
N VAL A 613 0.86 -19.95 -7.30
CA VAL A 613 0.21 -18.69 -7.68
C VAL A 613 -1.10 -18.92 -8.41
N PHE A 614 -1.21 -19.94 -9.26
CA PHE A 614 -2.45 -20.18 -10.01
C PHE A 614 -3.55 -20.82 -9.14
N SER A 615 -3.21 -21.48 -8.04
CA SER A 615 -4.22 -21.87 -7.04
C SER A 615 -4.86 -20.65 -6.39
N LEU A 616 -4.06 -19.62 -6.07
CA LEU A 616 -4.58 -18.32 -5.58
C LEU A 616 -5.49 -17.67 -6.63
N VAL A 617 -5.05 -17.62 -7.89
CA VAL A 617 -5.82 -17.00 -8.98
C VAL A 617 -7.15 -17.71 -9.20
N ASN A 618 -7.17 -19.05 -9.14
CA ASN A 618 -8.40 -19.81 -9.33
C ASN A 618 -9.40 -19.54 -8.19
N GLU A 619 -8.94 -19.57 -6.94
CA GLU A 619 -9.79 -19.30 -5.78
C GLU A 619 -10.28 -17.84 -5.77
N ALA A 620 -9.42 -16.89 -6.16
CA ALA A 620 -9.80 -15.49 -6.32
C ALA A 620 -10.93 -15.29 -7.35
N ALA A 621 -10.91 -16.07 -8.44
CA ALA A 621 -11.97 -16.00 -9.44
C ALA A 621 -13.32 -16.53 -8.90
N HIS A 622 -13.31 -17.56 -8.04
CA HIS A 622 -14.50 -18.00 -7.31
C HIS A 622 -15.01 -16.92 -6.35
N ILE A 623 -14.11 -16.32 -5.56
CA ILE A 623 -14.44 -15.22 -4.62
C ILE A 623 -15.11 -14.04 -5.33
N LEU A 624 -14.64 -13.67 -6.53
CA LEU A 624 -15.26 -12.62 -7.33
C LEU A 624 -16.63 -13.01 -7.87
N GLU A 625 -16.76 -14.25 -8.35
CA GLU A 625 -18.03 -14.77 -8.89
C GLU A 625 -19.12 -14.87 -7.83
N GLU A 626 -18.74 -15.23 -6.60
CA GLU A 626 -19.63 -15.31 -5.45
C GLU A 626 -19.94 -13.94 -4.82
N GLY A 627 -19.30 -12.86 -5.29
CA GLY A 627 -19.48 -11.51 -4.74
C GLY A 627 -18.88 -11.31 -3.35
N ILE A 628 -17.97 -12.19 -2.91
CA ILE A 628 -17.27 -12.05 -1.63
C ILE A 628 -16.27 -10.88 -1.69
N ALA A 629 -15.60 -10.68 -2.82
CA ALA A 629 -14.85 -9.47 -3.10
C ALA A 629 -15.60 -8.63 -4.15
N ASN A 630 -15.61 -7.30 -3.99
CA ASN A 630 -16.33 -6.42 -4.91
C ASN A 630 -15.66 -6.31 -6.30
N LYS A 631 -14.34 -6.50 -6.37
CA LYS A 631 -13.51 -6.27 -7.56
C LYS A 631 -12.16 -6.95 -7.46
N ALA A 632 -11.51 -7.23 -8.59
CA ALA A 632 -10.24 -7.96 -8.62
C ALA A 632 -9.12 -7.22 -7.88
N SER A 633 -9.09 -5.90 -8.01
CA SER A 633 -8.11 -5.03 -7.35
C SER A 633 -8.16 -5.11 -5.82
N ASP A 634 -9.31 -5.41 -5.21
CA ASP A 634 -9.44 -5.59 -3.76
C ASP A 634 -8.66 -6.84 -3.29
N ILE A 635 -8.72 -7.92 -4.07
CA ILE A 635 -7.98 -9.16 -3.81
C ILE A 635 -6.46 -8.94 -3.92
N ASP A 636 -6.04 -8.17 -4.93
CA ASP A 636 -4.63 -7.82 -5.09
C ASP A 636 -4.09 -7.03 -3.89
N VAL A 637 -4.89 -6.08 -3.37
CA VAL A 637 -4.58 -5.31 -2.16
C VAL A 637 -4.47 -6.22 -0.93
N VAL A 638 -5.40 -7.17 -0.76
CA VAL A 638 -5.33 -8.18 0.31
C VAL A 638 -4.00 -8.94 0.25
N TYR A 639 -3.61 -9.41 -0.92
CA TYR A 639 -2.42 -10.25 -1.06
C TYR A 639 -1.10 -9.48 -0.88
N ILE A 640 -1.06 -8.22 -1.31
CA ILE A 640 0.12 -7.37 -1.13
C ILE A 640 0.29 -6.97 0.35
N PHE A 641 -0.78 -6.58 1.05
CA PHE A 641 -0.67 -6.05 2.41
C PHE A 641 -0.87 -7.08 3.52
N GLY A 642 -1.44 -8.24 3.22
CA GLY A 642 -1.69 -9.33 4.16
C GLY A 642 -0.74 -10.52 4.02
N TYR A 643 -0.37 -10.89 2.78
CA TYR A 643 0.30 -12.17 2.49
C TYR A 643 1.68 -12.01 1.84
N GLY A 644 2.18 -10.79 1.69
CA GLY A 644 3.52 -10.53 1.20
C GLY A 644 3.73 -10.91 -0.26
N PHE A 645 2.68 -10.84 -1.09
CA PHE A 645 2.81 -10.97 -2.54
C PHE A 645 3.72 -9.87 -3.11
N PRO A 646 4.59 -10.17 -4.09
CA PRO A 646 5.53 -9.19 -4.63
C PRO A 646 4.86 -7.96 -5.24
N VAL A 647 5.10 -6.79 -4.64
CA VAL A 647 4.56 -5.49 -5.09
C VAL A 647 4.90 -5.19 -6.55
N PHE A 648 6.11 -5.54 -7.01
CA PHE A 648 6.54 -5.33 -8.40
C PHE A 648 5.78 -6.19 -9.42
N ARG A 649 4.87 -7.07 -8.97
CA ARG A 649 3.97 -7.87 -9.80
C ARG A 649 2.48 -7.49 -9.64
N GLY A 650 2.16 -6.56 -8.75
CA GLY A 650 0.85 -5.91 -8.64
C GLY A 650 -0.26 -6.70 -7.94
N GLY A 651 -0.02 -7.96 -7.57
CA GLY A 651 -1.00 -8.85 -6.94
C GLY A 651 -1.27 -10.09 -7.80
N PRO A 652 -1.91 -11.15 -7.26
CA PRO A 652 -2.15 -12.39 -7.99
C PRO A 652 -2.98 -12.20 -9.26
N LEU A 653 -4.02 -11.37 -9.25
CA LEU A 653 -4.90 -11.19 -10.41
C LEU A 653 -4.27 -10.26 -11.46
N ASN A 654 -3.57 -9.21 -11.02
CA ASN A 654 -2.75 -8.42 -11.93
C ASN A 654 -1.63 -9.26 -12.59
N TYR A 655 -0.96 -10.11 -11.81
CA TYR A 655 0.04 -11.03 -12.34
C TYR A 655 -0.56 -11.99 -13.37
N ALA A 656 -1.76 -12.55 -13.10
CA ALA A 656 -2.46 -13.40 -14.06
C ALA A 656 -2.81 -12.65 -15.36
N ASN A 657 -3.22 -11.38 -15.26
CA ASN A 657 -3.47 -10.52 -16.43
C ASN A 657 -2.20 -10.28 -17.26
N GLU A 658 -1.05 -10.01 -16.61
CA GLU A 658 0.24 -9.81 -17.28
C GLU A 658 0.79 -11.12 -17.89
N PHE A 659 0.57 -12.26 -17.22
CA PHE A 659 0.95 -13.59 -17.73
C PHE A 659 0.05 -14.05 -18.90
N GLY A 660 -1.19 -13.56 -18.93
CA GLY A 660 -2.22 -13.91 -19.89
C GLY A 660 -3.12 -15.05 -19.39
N LEU A 661 -4.42 -14.76 -19.24
CA LEU A 661 -5.39 -15.71 -18.66
C LEU A 661 -5.51 -17.01 -19.46
N PHE A 662 -5.33 -16.96 -20.78
CA PHE A 662 -5.28 -18.17 -21.62
C PHE A 662 -4.15 -19.10 -21.17
N ASN A 663 -2.95 -18.56 -20.92
CA ASN A 663 -1.79 -19.33 -20.48
C ASN A 663 -2.00 -19.88 -19.06
N VAL A 664 -2.65 -19.12 -18.18
CA VAL A 664 -3.04 -19.59 -16.84
C VAL A 664 -3.95 -20.81 -16.95
N VAL A 665 -5.05 -20.71 -17.69
CA VAL A 665 -6.02 -21.81 -17.87
C VAL A 665 -5.38 -23.03 -18.54
N ALA A 666 -4.56 -22.84 -19.57
CA ALA A 666 -3.83 -23.94 -20.22
C ALA A 666 -2.91 -24.66 -19.23
N THR A 667 -2.24 -23.92 -18.35
CA THR A 667 -1.37 -24.48 -17.32
C THR A 667 -2.16 -25.24 -16.26
N MET A 668 -3.31 -24.71 -15.82
CA MET A 668 -4.20 -25.40 -14.88
C MET A 668 -4.73 -26.71 -15.45
N LYS A 669 -5.13 -26.74 -16.74
CA LYS A 669 -5.54 -27.98 -17.41
C LYS A 669 -4.43 -29.03 -17.44
N ARG A 670 -3.17 -28.62 -17.55
CA ARG A 670 -2.01 -29.51 -17.42
C ARG A 670 -1.88 -30.05 -15.99
N PHE A 671 -2.05 -29.22 -14.97
CA PHE A 671 -2.04 -29.68 -13.58
C PHE A 671 -3.19 -30.62 -13.24
N ALA A 672 -4.37 -30.42 -13.86
CA ALA A 672 -5.52 -31.32 -13.69
C ALA A 672 -5.25 -32.76 -14.19
N GLN A 673 -4.23 -32.96 -15.03
CA GLN A 673 -3.81 -34.29 -15.50
C GLN A 673 -2.88 -35.01 -14.51
N ASN A 674 -2.43 -34.34 -13.45
CA ASN A 674 -1.55 -34.93 -12.45
C ASN A 674 -2.34 -35.83 -11.48
N PRO A 675 -2.08 -37.16 -11.46
CA PRO A 675 -2.84 -38.09 -10.62
C PRO A 675 -2.54 -37.93 -9.13
N LEU A 676 -1.46 -37.25 -8.76
CA LEU A 676 -1.06 -36.99 -7.37
C LEU A 676 -1.62 -35.66 -6.82
N ASP A 677 -2.38 -34.92 -7.62
CA ASP A 677 -2.99 -33.65 -7.27
C ASP A 677 -4.53 -33.76 -7.21
N ASP A 678 -5.21 -32.64 -6.96
CA ASP A 678 -6.65 -32.52 -7.06
C ASP A 678 -7.08 -32.01 -8.44
N ALA A 679 -7.40 -32.95 -9.34
CA ALA A 679 -7.90 -32.66 -10.67
C ALA A 679 -9.20 -31.83 -10.69
N ALA A 680 -10.04 -31.95 -9.65
CA ALA A 680 -11.29 -31.20 -9.55
C ALA A 680 -10.99 -29.73 -9.21
N PHE A 681 -10.04 -29.48 -8.31
CA PHE A 681 -9.60 -28.12 -7.96
C PHE A 681 -8.99 -27.37 -9.16
N TRP A 682 -8.28 -28.07 -10.04
CA TRP A 682 -7.65 -27.47 -11.21
C TRP A 682 -8.61 -27.19 -12.38
N GLN A 683 -9.89 -27.50 -12.23
CA GLN A 683 -10.89 -26.96 -13.16
C GLN A 683 -10.94 -25.44 -13.02
N PRO A 684 -10.84 -24.68 -14.13
CA PRO A 684 -10.91 -23.23 -14.06
C PRO A 684 -12.24 -22.76 -13.49
N ALA A 685 -12.19 -21.82 -12.55
CA ALA A 685 -13.37 -21.14 -12.04
C ALA A 685 -14.22 -20.59 -13.21
N PRO A 686 -15.56 -20.66 -13.14
CA PRO A 686 -16.41 -20.26 -14.25
C PRO A 686 -16.17 -18.81 -14.73
N LEU A 687 -15.91 -17.88 -13.81
CA LEU A 687 -15.48 -16.51 -14.18
C LEU A 687 -14.19 -16.51 -15.01
N LEU A 688 -13.16 -17.23 -14.57
CA LEU A 688 -11.87 -17.30 -15.27
C LEU A 688 -12.04 -17.90 -16.68
N ALA A 689 -12.80 -19.00 -16.79
CA ALA A 689 -13.12 -19.62 -18.07
C ALA A 689 -13.85 -18.65 -19.02
N ARG A 690 -14.82 -17.90 -18.50
CA ARG A 690 -15.61 -16.90 -19.25
C ARG A 690 -14.74 -15.75 -19.74
N LEU A 691 -13.84 -15.22 -18.90
CA LEU A 691 -12.92 -14.15 -19.29
C LEU A 691 -12.00 -14.58 -20.43
N VAL A 692 -11.44 -15.80 -20.36
CA VAL A 692 -10.61 -16.36 -21.44
C VAL A 692 -11.41 -16.51 -22.73
N ALA A 693 -12.62 -17.07 -22.66
CA ALA A 693 -13.47 -17.25 -23.84
C ALA A 693 -13.84 -15.92 -24.52
N GLN A 694 -13.91 -14.83 -23.76
CA GLN A 694 -14.23 -13.48 -24.27
C GLN A 694 -13.00 -12.65 -24.64
N GLY A 695 -11.78 -13.17 -24.49
CA GLY A 695 -10.54 -12.40 -24.69
C GLY A 695 -10.38 -11.24 -23.70
N LYS A 696 -10.99 -11.34 -22.51
CA LYS A 696 -11.00 -10.32 -21.47
C LYS A 696 -9.97 -10.60 -20.37
N ARG A 697 -9.79 -9.61 -19.50
CA ARG A 697 -8.93 -9.64 -18.31
C ARG A 697 -9.79 -9.50 -17.04
N PHE A 698 -9.23 -9.81 -15.88
CA PHE A 698 -9.86 -9.41 -14.61
C PHE A 698 -9.98 -7.88 -14.57
N ALA A 699 -11.15 -7.40 -14.12
CA ALA A 699 -11.52 -5.99 -14.06
C ALA A 699 -11.34 -5.37 -12.67
#